data_AF-A0A9P0EYM8-F1
#
_entry.id   AF-A0A9P0EYM8-F1
#
_cell.length_a   1.000
_cell.length_b   1.000
_cell.length_c   1.000
_cell.angle_alpha   90.00
_cell.angle_beta   90.00
_cell.angle_gamma   90.00
#
_symmetry.space_group_name_H-M   'P 1'
#
loop_
_entity.id
_entity.type
_entity.pdbx_description
1 polymer ?
#
loop_
_entity_poly.entity_id
_entity_poly.type
_entity_poly.pdbx_seq_one_letter_code
_entity_poly.pdbx_strand_id
1 'polypeptide(L)'
;MSDLKDDKSSNYEPESRKKAEFSDWLSALQRYVKDTQVTFLDLSDRDLTGDQCEKVLEIVGTSAVTKLNLGGNSLHSKALQLLKTTELQELDLKGCSMAADCFIQLLTILKDTRITRLHSINGCNADANANAIFKMSSNDVEKLKDSLAKCCLETLSINRISSIPQLIQALPLNLITNLHVENISEEQWPSFFHSLNRSIKSLSLSAPIRGYNMHLFDSKLEILAAETLESLKIHSNTSITTVFLNELKHSKIAHLEINLNYLPGSHLSYSHLESCLKSGAIKFLSLASISCDLSRDDWACFTGNLKESSVETLLLKFCKLQDEQGEQLMDGLKGSKVSKLDLSFNLLQTRTAEAFSRTLKDTNLTEVNFLGNRLPIKALEIMGNSIVPSKLKSIKIYVAAEPGEERIGYIGDCFSHFLENTRNSQLTSVGVSSNCMEPLSVKKFSRSLANSTITHLNLASNFLEDAAMYLKDNLVLSAITHLNLSDTSLKDDGVEILTQCLGNTKIIDLDLSANLVTNRGAVALARCLKSTKLISLNVEFNRIGLGGLKFLASHAENTFITTFKADSLGNEWIWPIDKVVWGNRILVHRLVSFFKLIRPENCAETFNFDRAIIDDDIPKFLEECFKFYKTVIDQPSAISVISQEENLSHGKNECVALLMEDFPRQFAEFVSSRIEADVAEHVAILARADELALNKIVEHLLLCRPIYIIDEENEILHPVVYRLLLKYKMPLCNLDVEPDGLKKILKFFTDNPELEGALETVNLLSIIK
;
A
#
# COMPACT_ATOMS: atom_id res chain seq x y z
N MET A 1 34.09 -3.88 11.09
CA MET A 1 33.94 -3.29 9.75
C MET A 1 34.66 -4.09 8.66
N SER A 2 35.19 -5.30 8.93
CA SER A 2 35.94 -6.12 7.95
C SER A 2 35.28 -7.42 7.49
N ASP A 3 34.11 -7.81 8.02
CA ASP A 3 33.58 -9.18 7.79
C ASP A 3 32.30 -9.28 6.95
N LEU A 4 31.77 -8.16 6.45
CA LEU A 4 30.61 -8.18 5.52
C LEU A 4 31.12 -8.18 4.07
N LYS A 5 31.66 -9.31 3.61
CA LYS A 5 32.11 -9.46 2.21
C LYS A 5 30.94 -9.20 1.25
N ASP A 6 31.18 -8.40 0.21
CA ASP A 6 30.21 -7.96 -0.82
C ASP A 6 29.83 -9.07 -1.83
N ASP A 7 29.96 -10.33 -1.45
CA ASP A 7 29.92 -11.42 -2.41
C ASP A 7 28.57 -12.13 -2.39
N LYS A 8 27.75 -11.90 -3.42
CA LYS A 8 26.54 -12.72 -3.68
C LYS A 8 26.90 -14.19 -3.96
N SER A 9 28.18 -14.54 -4.19
CA SER A 9 28.61 -15.87 -4.62
C SER A 9 28.95 -16.87 -3.50
N SER A 10 28.96 -16.47 -2.21
CA SER A 10 29.31 -17.37 -1.09
C SER A 10 28.16 -17.74 -0.14
N ASN A 11 26.92 -17.84 -0.64
CA ASN A 11 25.72 -18.06 0.17
C ASN A 11 25.32 -19.54 0.34
N TYR A 12 26.24 -20.42 0.77
CA TYR A 12 25.81 -21.74 1.25
C TYR A 12 25.64 -21.70 2.78
N GLU A 13 24.48 -21.25 3.25
CA GLU A 13 24.12 -21.48 4.66
C GLU A 13 23.82 -22.97 4.89
N PRO A 14 24.22 -23.55 6.03
CA PRO A 14 23.90 -24.93 6.34
C PRO A 14 22.37 -25.13 6.46
N GLU A 15 21.84 -26.24 5.95
CA GLU A 15 20.40 -26.55 5.96
C GLU A 15 19.77 -26.48 7.37
N SER A 16 20.54 -26.80 8.40
CA SER A 16 20.11 -26.69 9.80
C SER A 16 19.72 -25.26 10.18
N ARG A 17 20.47 -24.27 9.70
CA ARG A 17 20.18 -22.85 9.94
C ARG A 17 18.93 -22.40 9.18
N LYS A 18 18.75 -22.86 7.94
CA LYS A 18 17.54 -22.57 7.14
C LYS A 18 16.28 -23.10 7.81
N LYS A 19 16.33 -24.33 8.33
CA LYS A 19 15.23 -24.92 9.10
C LYS A 19 14.91 -24.11 10.36
N ALA A 20 15.93 -23.61 11.06
CA ALA A 20 15.75 -22.75 12.22
C ALA A 20 15.10 -21.40 11.83
N GLU A 21 15.56 -20.76 10.76
CA GLU A 21 15.02 -19.49 10.30
C GLU A 21 13.57 -19.60 9.82
N PHE A 22 13.21 -20.68 9.10
CA PHE A 22 11.82 -20.97 8.76
C PHE A 22 10.96 -21.23 10.01
N SER A 23 11.48 -21.95 11.01
CA SER A 23 10.75 -22.20 12.27
C SER A 23 10.48 -20.90 13.04
N ASP A 24 11.46 -20.00 13.08
CA ASP A 24 11.33 -18.68 13.68
C ASP A 24 10.28 -17.84 12.95
N TRP A 25 10.31 -17.85 11.62
CA TRP A 25 9.32 -17.16 10.78
C TRP A 25 7.92 -17.72 11.00
N LEU A 26 7.77 -19.06 11.03
CA LEU A 26 6.49 -19.73 11.24
C LEU A 26 5.89 -19.37 12.61
N SER A 27 6.74 -19.29 13.64
CA SER A 27 6.34 -18.86 14.99
C SER A 27 5.87 -17.40 15.01
N ALA A 28 6.55 -16.52 14.26
CA ALA A 28 6.14 -15.12 14.11
C ALA A 28 4.81 -14.99 13.36
N LEU A 29 4.60 -15.76 12.30
CA LEU A 29 3.34 -15.82 11.56
C LEU A 29 2.19 -16.32 12.46
N GLN A 30 2.42 -17.40 13.21
CA GLN A 30 1.42 -17.94 14.15
C GLN A 30 1.01 -16.89 15.18
N ARG A 31 1.98 -16.17 15.76
CA ARG A 31 1.71 -15.08 16.69
C ARG A 31 0.94 -13.94 16.03
N TYR A 32 1.32 -13.56 14.80
CA TYR A 32 0.63 -12.50 14.07
C TYR A 32 -0.84 -12.84 13.84
N VAL A 33 -1.12 -14.02 13.30
CA VAL A 33 -2.49 -14.47 13.04
C VAL A 33 -3.31 -14.55 14.34
N LYS A 34 -2.71 -15.06 15.42
CA LYS A 34 -3.36 -15.17 16.74
C LYS A 34 -3.63 -13.81 17.40
N ASP A 35 -2.64 -12.92 17.43
CA ASP A 35 -2.72 -11.65 18.17
C ASP A 35 -3.58 -10.62 17.42
N THR A 36 -3.64 -10.70 16.08
CA THR A 36 -4.34 -9.69 15.25
C THR A 36 -5.69 -10.14 14.73
N GLN A 37 -5.99 -11.44 14.76
CA GLN A 37 -7.20 -12.03 14.19
C GLN A 37 -7.40 -11.63 12.71
N VAL A 38 -6.29 -11.51 11.97
CA VAL A 38 -6.31 -11.09 10.57
C VAL A 38 -7.17 -12.02 9.72
N THR A 39 -7.94 -11.45 8.81
CA THR A 39 -8.83 -12.20 7.91
C THR A 39 -8.24 -12.46 6.54
N PHE A 40 -7.23 -11.68 6.13
CA PHE A 40 -6.49 -11.84 4.88
C PHE A 40 -5.00 -12.05 5.11
N LEU A 41 -4.44 -13.08 4.47
CA LEU A 41 -3.04 -13.41 4.54
C LEU A 41 -2.45 -13.58 3.14
N ASP A 42 -1.44 -12.76 2.82
CA ASP A 42 -0.71 -12.86 1.57
C ASP A 42 0.67 -13.50 1.78
N LEU A 43 0.83 -14.70 1.22
CA LEU A 43 2.04 -15.51 1.25
C LEU A 43 2.55 -15.82 -0.17
N SER A 44 2.18 -15.02 -1.18
CA SER A 44 2.62 -15.29 -2.55
C SER A 44 4.12 -15.16 -2.74
N ASP A 45 4.64 -15.90 -3.72
CA ASP A 45 5.99 -15.83 -4.27
C ASP A 45 7.10 -16.01 -3.23
N ARG A 46 6.83 -16.83 -2.19
CA ARG A 46 7.77 -17.15 -1.09
C ARG A 46 8.58 -18.41 -1.32
N ASP A 47 8.42 -19.04 -2.48
CA ASP A 47 9.00 -20.34 -2.82
C ASP A 47 8.76 -21.42 -1.74
N LEU A 48 7.60 -21.39 -1.07
CA LEU A 48 7.24 -22.38 -0.05
C LEU A 48 7.13 -23.77 -0.69
N THR A 49 7.80 -24.75 -0.09
CA THR A 49 7.64 -26.16 -0.45
C THR A 49 6.29 -26.69 0.03
N GLY A 50 5.85 -27.84 -0.50
CA GLY A 50 4.60 -28.47 -0.07
C GLY A 50 4.52 -28.70 1.45
N ASP A 51 5.63 -29.16 2.07
CA ASP A 51 5.70 -29.38 3.53
C ASP A 51 5.62 -28.06 4.32
N GLN A 52 6.14 -26.96 3.76
CA GLN A 52 6.05 -25.65 4.40
C GLN A 52 4.62 -25.08 4.27
N CYS A 53 3.98 -25.26 3.12
CA CYS A 53 2.57 -24.93 2.93
C CYS A 53 1.66 -25.74 3.87
N GLU A 54 1.97 -27.02 4.13
CA GLU A 54 1.24 -27.85 5.11
C GLU A 54 1.22 -27.17 6.49
N LYS A 55 2.40 -26.78 6.99
CA LYS A 55 2.53 -26.08 8.29
C LYS A 55 1.82 -24.73 8.33
N VAL A 56 1.85 -23.98 7.22
CA VAL A 56 1.10 -22.73 7.10
C VAL A 56 -0.42 -23.00 7.21
N LEU A 57 -0.92 -24.03 6.53
CA LEU A 57 -2.33 -24.39 6.56
C LEU A 57 -2.79 -24.93 7.93
N GLU A 58 -1.91 -25.58 8.70
CA GLU A 58 -2.17 -25.93 10.11
C GLU A 58 -2.44 -24.69 10.97
N ILE A 59 -1.64 -23.64 10.80
CA ILE A 59 -1.86 -22.35 11.48
C ILE A 59 -3.18 -21.73 11.02
N VAL A 60 -3.40 -21.66 9.70
CA VAL A 60 -4.62 -21.08 9.12
C VAL A 60 -5.87 -21.81 9.62
N GLY A 61 -5.84 -23.14 9.74
CA GLY A 61 -6.94 -23.95 10.25
C GLY A 61 -7.36 -23.67 11.69
N THR A 62 -6.52 -22.99 12.47
CA THR A 62 -6.83 -22.59 13.86
C THR A 62 -7.04 -21.08 14.02
N SER A 63 -7.32 -20.38 12.92
CA SER A 63 -7.35 -18.91 12.87
C SER A 63 -8.63 -18.33 12.26
N ALA A 64 -8.74 -16.99 12.33
CA ALA A 64 -9.79 -16.20 11.68
C ALA A 64 -9.52 -15.89 10.19
N VAL A 65 -8.47 -16.45 9.59
CA VAL A 65 -8.13 -16.19 8.18
C VAL A 65 -9.20 -16.79 7.26
N THR A 66 -9.79 -15.93 6.44
CA THR A 66 -10.83 -16.29 5.45
C THR A 66 -10.35 -16.10 4.01
N LYS A 67 -9.27 -15.36 3.80
CA LYS A 67 -8.66 -15.12 2.50
C LYS A 67 -7.16 -15.44 2.54
N LEU A 68 -6.69 -16.30 1.65
CA LEU A 68 -5.29 -16.73 1.60
C LEU A 68 -4.75 -16.67 0.18
N ASN A 69 -3.64 -15.95 -0.01
CA ASN A 69 -2.87 -15.99 -1.24
C ASN A 69 -1.62 -16.87 -1.04
N LEU A 70 -1.55 -17.99 -1.76
CA LEU A 70 -0.41 -18.90 -1.82
C LEU A 70 0.23 -18.92 -3.20
N GLY A 71 -0.05 -17.95 -4.07
CA GLY A 71 0.50 -17.89 -5.43
C GLY A 71 2.02 -18.05 -5.48
N GLY A 72 2.55 -18.63 -6.56
CA GLY A 72 3.99 -18.85 -6.75
C GLY A 72 4.62 -19.95 -5.86
N ASN A 73 3.87 -20.57 -4.94
CA ASN A 73 4.36 -21.62 -4.05
C ASN A 73 4.08 -23.04 -4.57
N SER A 74 4.56 -24.06 -3.86
CA SER A 74 4.30 -25.48 -4.18
C SER A 74 3.28 -26.11 -3.23
N LEU A 75 2.33 -26.89 -3.78
CA LEU A 75 1.32 -27.62 -3.01
C LEU A 75 1.32 -29.11 -3.33
N HIS A 76 1.03 -29.92 -2.32
CA HIS A 76 0.90 -31.37 -2.42
C HIS A 76 -0.38 -31.88 -1.76
N SER A 77 -0.65 -33.18 -1.92
CA SER A 77 -1.88 -33.84 -1.47
C SER A 77 -2.26 -33.64 0.01
N LYS A 78 -1.29 -33.71 0.95
CA LYS A 78 -1.57 -33.55 2.39
C LYS A 78 -2.02 -32.14 2.75
N ALA A 79 -1.27 -31.14 2.32
CA ALA A 79 -1.61 -29.72 2.44
C ALA A 79 -3.04 -29.44 1.96
N LEU A 80 -3.46 -30.01 0.83
CA LEU A 80 -4.83 -29.84 0.33
C LEU A 80 -5.90 -30.40 1.28
N GLN A 81 -5.65 -31.52 1.98
CA GLN A 81 -6.63 -32.05 2.93
C GLN A 81 -6.90 -31.11 4.11
N LEU A 82 -5.92 -30.29 4.50
CA LEU A 82 -6.09 -29.31 5.57
C LEU A 82 -7.06 -28.20 5.20
N LEU A 83 -7.32 -27.93 3.91
CA LEU A 83 -8.30 -26.89 3.51
C LEU A 83 -9.71 -27.16 4.08
N LYS A 84 -10.06 -28.42 4.32
CA LYS A 84 -11.34 -28.84 4.93
C LYS A 84 -11.50 -28.37 6.36
N THR A 85 -10.40 -28.15 7.07
CA THR A 85 -10.41 -27.70 8.46
C THR A 85 -10.30 -26.18 8.57
N THR A 86 -10.23 -25.46 7.46
CA THR A 86 -10.08 -24.00 7.44
C THR A 86 -11.40 -23.27 7.25
N GLU A 87 -11.43 -22.01 7.67
CA GLU A 87 -12.52 -21.06 7.46
C GLU A 87 -12.35 -20.25 6.15
N LEU A 88 -11.50 -20.73 5.24
CA LEU A 88 -11.18 -20.05 3.99
C LEU A 88 -12.40 -19.95 3.07
N GLN A 89 -12.69 -18.72 2.65
CA GLN A 89 -13.66 -18.35 1.64
C GLN A 89 -12.99 -18.01 0.30
N GLU A 90 -11.76 -17.50 0.33
CA GLU A 90 -11.00 -17.09 -0.84
C GLU A 90 -9.60 -17.70 -0.81
N LEU A 91 -9.21 -18.36 -1.90
CA LEU A 91 -7.90 -18.99 -2.05
C LEU A 91 -7.31 -18.59 -3.41
N ASP A 92 -6.14 -17.96 -3.41
CA ASP A 92 -5.38 -17.66 -4.63
C ASP A 92 -4.17 -18.58 -4.76
N LEU A 93 -4.12 -19.31 -5.87
CA LEU A 93 -3.08 -20.28 -6.23
C LEU A 93 -2.36 -19.89 -7.53
N LYS A 94 -2.37 -18.61 -7.91
CA LYS A 94 -1.75 -18.14 -9.15
C LYS A 94 -0.26 -18.43 -9.17
N GLY A 95 0.23 -19.11 -10.20
CA GLY A 95 1.64 -19.46 -10.28
C GLY A 95 2.03 -20.68 -9.45
N CYS A 96 1.11 -21.30 -8.68
CA CYS A 96 1.45 -22.45 -7.86
C CYS A 96 1.87 -23.66 -8.70
N SER A 97 2.88 -24.38 -8.20
CA SER A 97 3.27 -25.68 -8.71
C SER A 97 2.53 -26.78 -7.96
N MET A 98 1.80 -27.64 -8.67
CA MET A 98 1.14 -28.83 -8.12
C MET A 98 1.07 -29.95 -9.16
N ALA A 99 1.09 -31.20 -8.70
CA ALA A 99 0.89 -32.36 -9.56
C ALA A 99 -0.58 -32.48 -10.02
N ALA A 100 -0.81 -33.19 -11.12
CA ALA A 100 -2.12 -33.25 -11.78
C ALA A 100 -3.20 -34.02 -11.01
N ASP A 101 -2.79 -35.01 -10.23
CA ASP A 101 -3.63 -35.68 -9.25
C ASP A 101 -4.06 -34.74 -8.11
N CYS A 102 -3.14 -33.89 -7.64
CA CYS A 102 -3.43 -32.87 -6.62
C CYS A 102 -4.44 -31.82 -7.14
N PHE A 103 -4.40 -31.48 -8.43
CA PHE A 103 -5.40 -30.61 -9.06
C PHE A 103 -6.82 -31.20 -8.97
N ILE A 104 -7.01 -32.47 -9.36
CA ILE A 104 -8.33 -33.13 -9.27
C ILE A 104 -8.76 -33.28 -7.81
N GLN A 105 -7.81 -33.55 -6.92
CA GLN A 105 -8.08 -33.62 -5.49
C GLN A 105 -8.59 -32.28 -4.95
N LEU A 106 -7.93 -31.15 -5.28
CA LEU A 106 -8.35 -29.81 -4.87
C LEU A 106 -9.81 -29.54 -5.25
N LEU A 107 -10.17 -29.78 -6.52
CA LEU A 107 -11.55 -29.57 -6.99
C LEU A 107 -12.55 -30.52 -6.30
N THR A 108 -12.16 -31.76 -6.05
CA THR A 108 -13.02 -32.76 -5.38
C THR A 108 -13.32 -32.37 -3.93
N ILE A 109 -12.36 -31.79 -3.21
CA ILE A 109 -12.53 -31.43 -1.79
C ILE A 109 -13.30 -30.13 -1.58
N LEU A 110 -13.50 -29.28 -2.59
CA LEU A 110 -14.20 -27.99 -2.46
C LEU A 110 -15.61 -28.12 -1.86
N LYS A 111 -16.28 -29.26 -2.06
CA LYS A 111 -17.59 -29.56 -1.45
C LYS A 111 -17.53 -29.67 0.08
N ASP A 112 -16.36 -29.97 0.61
CA ASP A 112 -16.07 -30.14 2.03
C ASP A 112 -15.37 -28.88 2.61
N THR A 113 -15.28 -27.77 1.86
CA THR A 113 -14.69 -26.50 2.30
C THR A 113 -15.69 -25.35 2.25
N ARG A 114 -15.30 -24.19 2.79
CA ARG A 114 -16.08 -22.93 2.71
C ARG A 114 -15.64 -22.03 1.55
N ILE A 115 -14.78 -22.52 0.65
CA ILE A 115 -14.17 -21.73 -0.42
C ILE A 115 -15.24 -21.42 -1.48
N THR A 116 -15.54 -20.13 -1.63
CA THR A 116 -16.47 -19.60 -2.65
C THR A 116 -15.72 -18.92 -3.79
N ARG A 117 -14.47 -18.49 -3.56
CA ARG A 117 -13.63 -17.83 -4.57
C ARG A 117 -12.30 -18.55 -4.70
N LEU A 118 -12.06 -19.16 -5.85
CA LEU A 118 -10.81 -19.85 -6.18
C LEU A 118 -10.11 -19.14 -7.34
N HIS A 119 -8.99 -18.50 -7.05
CA HIS A 119 -8.18 -17.79 -8.02
C HIS A 119 -7.05 -18.67 -8.56
N SER A 120 -6.91 -18.60 -9.89
CA SER A 120 -5.94 -19.27 -10.75
C SER A 120 -5.61 -20.72 -10.38
N ILE A 121 -6.34 -21.64 -11.02
CA ILE A 121 -5.85 -23.02 -11.12
C ILE A 121 -4.97 -23.13 -12.36
N ASN A 122 -3.65 -23.09 -12.17
CA ASN A 122 -2.72 -23.40 -13.24
C ASN A 122 -2.86 -24.89 -13.62
N GLY A 123 -2.95 -25.18 -14.92
CA GLY A 123 -2.70 -26.52 -15.41
C GLY A 123 -1.29 -26.94 -14.99
N CYS A 124 -1.20 -28.14 -14.43
CA CYS A 124 0.03 -28.72 -13.91
C CYS A 124 1.12 -28.75 -14.99
N ASN A 125 2.07 -27.83 -14.93
CA ASN A 125 3.37 -28.01 -15.56
C ASN A 125 4.31 -28.54 -14.49
N ALA A 126 4.19 -29.84 -14.19
CA ALA A 126 5.35 -30.56 -13.71
C ALA A 126 6.33 -30.60 -14.90
N ASP A 127 7.44 -29.87 -14.77
CA ASP A 127 8.56 -29.78 -15.71
C ASP A 127 8.30 -29.09 -17.06
N ALA A 128 9.11 -28.05 -17.32
CA ALA A 128 9.33 -27.49 -18.66
C ALA A 128 9.88 -28.53 -19.67
N ASN A 129 10.19 -29.75 -19.22
CA ASN A 129 10.67 -30.87 -20.03
C ASN A 129 9.67 -32.04 -20.16
N ALA A 130 8.48 -31.99 -19.54
CA ALA A 130 7.47 -33.05 -19.68
C ALA A 130 6.37 -32.63 -20.66
N ASN A 131 6.42 -33.17 -21.88
CA ASN A 131 5.35 -33.09 -22.89
C ASN A 131 4.04 -33.82 -22.48
N ALA A 132 3.82 -34.11 -21.21
CA ALA A 132 2.64 -34.82 -20.71
C ALA A 132 1.50 -33.83 -20.45
N ILE A 133 0.73 -33.54 -21.50
CA ILE A 133 -0.52 -32.79 -21.43
C ILE A 133 -1.49 -33.54 -20.50
N PHE A 134 -1.81 -32.99 -19.33
CA PHE A 134 -2.81 -33.58 -18.44
C PHE A 134 -4.17 -33.63 -19.12
N LYS A 135 -4.71 -34.84 -19.31
CA LYS A 135 -6.05 -35.09 -19.88
C LYS A 135 -6.96 -35.70 -18.83
N MET A 136 -8.03 -34.99 -18.47
CA MET A 136 -9.08 -35.49 -17.59
C MET A 136 -9.82 -36.64 -18.28
N SER A 137 -9.96 -37.77 -17.59
CA SER A 137 -10.77 -38.89 -18.07
C SER A 137 -12.26 -38.58 -17.93
N SER A 138 -13.13 -39.31 -18.64
CA SER A 138 -14.58 -39.20 -18.45
C SER A 138 -15.00 -39.51 -17.01
N ASN A 139 -14.29 -40.42 -16.34
CA ASN A 139 -14.52 -40.76 -14.94
C ASN A 139 -14.16 -39.60 -14.00
N ASP A 140 -13.12 -38.83 -14.30
CA ASP A 140 -12.76 -37.63 -13.53
C ASP A 140 -13.84 -36.55 -13.67
N VAL A 141 -14.40 -36.37 -14.87
CA VAL A 141 -15.49 -35.43 -15.13
C VAL A 141 -16.73 -35.76 -14.30
N GLU A 142 -17.19 -37.01 -14.33
CA GLU A 142 -18.38 -37.42 -13.56
C GLU A 142 -18.15 -37.27 -12.04
N LYS A 143 -16.98 -37.67 -11.54
CA LYS A 143 -16.63 -37.48 -10.12
C LYS A 143 -16.61 -36.01 -9.70
N LEU A 144 -16.16 -35.13 -10.58
CA LEU A 144 -16.13 -33.70 -10.33
C LEU A 144 -17.51 -33.07 -10.43
N LYS A 145 -18.37 -33.49 -11.37
CA LYS A 145 -19.77 -33.03 -11.45
C LYS A 145 -20.47 -33.22 -10.10
N ASP A 146 -20.41 -34.43 -9.55
CA ASP A 146 -21.06 -34.76 -8.27
C ASP A 146 -20.51 -33.95 -7.10
N SER A 147 -19.20 -33.66 -7.13
CA SER A 147 -18.53 -32.93 -6.06
C SER A 147 -18.80 -31.43 -6.16
N LEU A 148 -18.63 -30.84 -7.33
CA LEU A 148 -18.80 -29.41 -7.55
C LEU A 148 -20.27 -28.99 -7.53
N ALA A 149 -21.21 -29.87 -7.90
CA ALA A 149 -22.65 -29.59 -7.73
C ALA A 149 -23.05 -29.33 -6.26
N LYS A 150 -22.22 -29.74 -5.30
CA LYS A 150 -22.42 -29.56 -3.86
C LYS A 150 -21.56 -28.45 -3.26
N CYS A 151 -20.72 -27.77 -4.06
CA CYS A 151 -19.89 -26.67 -3.59
C CYS A 151 -20.60 -25.31 -3.77
N CYS A 152 -20.10 -24.29 -3.08
CA CYS A 152 -20.62 -22.92 -3.14
C CYS A 152 -19.72 -21.99 -3.97
N LEU A 153 -19.10 -22.51 -5.04
CA LEU A 153 -18.13 -21.77 -5.83
C LEU A 153 -18.80 -20.69 -6.68
N GLU A 154 -18.53 -19.43 -6.36
CA GLU A 154 -19.05 -18.24 -7.05
C GLU A 154 -18.02 -17.65 -8.03
N THR A 155 -16.73 -17.70 -7.68
CA THR A 155 -15.64 -17.17 -8.50
C THR A 155 -14.64 -18.27 -8.83
N LEU A 156 -14.31 -18.38 -10.12
CA LEU A 156 -13.31 -19.32 -10.60
C LEU A 156 -12.42 -18.66 -11.65
N SER A 157 -11.10 -18.77 -11.45
CA SER A 157 -10.09 -18.38 -12.42
C SER A 157 -9.30 -19.60 -12.89
N ILE A 158 -9.27 -19.83 -14.19
CA ILE A 158 -8.65 -21.01 -14.83
C ILE A 158 -7.51 -20.54 -15.74
N ASN A 159 -6.34 -21.17 -15.63
CA ASN A 159 -5.19 -20.85 -16.48
C ASN A 159 -4.50 -22.11 -17.02
N ARG A 160 -4.17 -22.15 -18.32
CA ARG A 160 -3.36 -23.21 -18.96
C ARG A 160 -3.88 -24.64 -18.76
N ILE A 161 -5.19 -24.87 -18.79
CA ILE A 161 -5.73 -26.23 -18.65
C ILE A 161 -5.95 -26.85 -20.05
N SER A 162 -5.31 -27.98 -20.32
CA SER A 162 -5.52 -28.72 -21.57
C SER A 162 -6.87 -29.42 -21.66
N SER A 163 -7.51 -29.67 -20.51
CA SER A 163 -8.82 -30.31 -20.37
C SER A 163 -9.95 -29.32 -20.05
N ILE A 164 -9.85 -28.07 -20.53
CA ILE A 164 -10.87 -27.03 -20.27
C ILE A 164 -12.29 -27.50 -20.60
N PRO A 165 -12.57 -28.14 -21.76
CA PRO A 165 -13.92 -28.62 -22.07
C PRO A 165 -14.45 -29.62 -21.04
N GLN A 166 -13.63 -30.57 -20.61
CA GLN A 166 -13.98 -31.58 -19.60
C GLN A 166 -14.22 -30.94 -18.24
N LEU A 167 -13.40 -29.97 -17.85
CA LEU A 167 -13.57 -29.22 -16.60
C LEU A 167 -14.86 -28.40 -16.64
N ILE A 168 -15.13 -27.69 -17.73
CA ILE A 168 -16.37 -26.90 -17.91
C ILE A 168 -17.60 -27.79 -17.85
N GLN A 169 -17.57 -28.97 -18.47
CA GLN A 169 -18.65 -29.95 -18.36
C GLN A 169 -18.90 -30.40 -16.91
N ALA A 170 -17.88 -30.33 -16.06
CA ALA A 170 -18.00 -30.64 -14.64
C ALA A 170 -18.39 -29.45 -13.76
N LEU A 171 -18.27 -28.21 -14.25
CA LEU A 171 -18.52 -27.02 -13.46
C LEU A 171 -20.03 -26.75 -13.29
N PRO A 172 -20.50 -26.40 -12.08
CA PRO A 172 -21.86 -25.96 -11.83
C PRO A 172 -22.01 -24.51 -12.29
N LEU A 173 -22.05 -24.28 -13.61
CA LEU A 173 -22.06 -22.92 -14.19
C LEU A 173 -23.29 -22.10 -13.77
N ASN A 174 -24.35 -22.73 -13.28
CA ASN A 174 -25.49 -22.07 -12.65
C ASN A 174 -25.17 -21.39 -11.30
N LEU A 175 -24.11 -21.79 -10.61
CA LEU A 175 -23.67 -21.20 -9.35
C LEU A 175 -22.56 -20.14 -9.54
N ILE A 176 -21.78 -20.26 -10.62
CA ILE A 176 -20.65 -19.37 -10.90
C ILE A 176 -21.15 -18.02 -11.42
N THR A 177 -20.75 -16.94 -10.75
CA THR A 177 -21.06 -15.56 -11.14
C THR A 177 -19.85 -14.83 -11.71
N ASN A 178 -18.62 -15.20 -11.33
CA ASN A 178 -17.39 -14.62 -11.84
C ASN A 178 -16.51 -15.71 -12.45
N LEU A 179 -16.24 -15.59 -13.75
CA LEU A 179 -15.45 -16.56 -14.49
C LEU A 179 -14.30 -15.85 -15.20
N HIS A 180 -13.07 -16.24 -14.86
CA HIS A 180 -11.86 -15.80 -15.53
C HIS A 180 -11.19 -17.00 -16.19
N VAL A 181 -10.90 -16.90 -17.47
CA VAL A 181 -10.27 -17.99 -18.22
C VAL A 181 -9.14 -17.43 -19.09
N GLU A 182 -7.93 -17.94 -18.88
CA GLU A 182 -6.75 -17.61 -19.65
C GLU A 182 -6.23 -18.80 -20.45
N ASN A 183 -5.66 -18.49 -21.63
CA ASN A 183 -4.95 -19.44 -22.48
C ASN A 183 -5.81 -20.61 -23.00
N ILE A 184 -7.07 -20.35 -23.35
CA ILE A 184 -7.94 -21.35 -24.02
C ILE A 184 -7.44 -21.61 -25.44
N SER A 185 -7.34 -22.88 -25.85
CA SER A 185 -7.01 -23.22 -27.24
C SER A 185 -8.19 -22.99 -28.19
N GLU A 186 -7.90 -22.71 -29.46
CA GLU A 186 -8.90 -22.33 -30.47
C GLU A 186 -10.09 -23.30 -30.56
N GLU A 187 -9.80 -24.60 -30.62
CA GLU A 187 -10.79 -25.68 -30.76
C GLU A 187 -11.78 -25.75 -29.59
N GLN A 188 -11.43 -25.16 -28.44
CA GLN A 188 -12.19 -25.28 -27.20
C GLN A 188 -13.23 -24.15 -27.02
N TRP A 189 -13.09 -23.02 -27.72
CA TRP A 189 -14.00 -21.87 -27.60
C TRP A 189 -15.47 -22.19 -27.91
N PRO A 190 -15.84 -22.90 -29.00
CA PRO A 190 -17.25 -23.13 -29.31
C PRO A 190 -17.97 -23.96 -28.24
N SER A 191 -17.27 -24.95 -27.68
CA SER A 191 -17.75 -25.80 -26.59
C SER A 191 -17.86 -25.02 -25.27
N PHE A 192 -16.88 -24.15 -24.99
CA PHE A 192 -16.92 -23.24 -23.85
C PHE A 192 -18.15 -22.33 -23.88
N PHE A 193 -18.35 -21.58 -24.97
CA PHE A 193 -19.50 -20.68 -25.09
C PHE A 193 -20.85 -21.42 -25.08
N HIS A 194 -20.92 -22.64 -25.61
CA HIS A 194 -22.15 -23.44 -25.52
C HIS A 194 -22.54 -23.81 -24.09
N SER A 195 -21.55 -23.93 -23.20
CA SER A 195 -21.75 -24.36 -21.83
C SER A 195 -22.07 -23.20 -20.87
N LEU A 196 -21.72 -21.95 -21.24
CA LEU A 196 -21.97 -20.77 -20.40
C LEU A 196 -23.47 -20.54 -20.16
N ASN A 197 -23.80 -20.20 -18.92
CA ASN A 197 -25.16 -19.88 -18.47
C ASN A 197 -25.30 -18.36 -18.22
N ARG A 198 -26.54 -17.87 -18.17
CA ARG A 198 -26.98 -16.51 -17.85
C ARG A 198 -26.71 -16.05 -16.40
N SER A 199 -26.16 -16.90 -15.53
CA SER A 199 -25.80 -16.54 -14.15
C SER A 199 -24.52 -15.70 -14.03
N ILE A 200 -23.71 -15.66 -15.08
CA ILE A 200 -22.41 -14.97 -15.07
C ILE A 200 -22.62 -13.45 -15.08
N LYS A 201 -22.04 -12.78 -14.08
CA LYS A 201 -22.01 -11.32 -13.92
C LYS A 201 -20.68 -10.70 -14.33
N SER A 202 -19.57 -11.42 -14.16
CA SER A 202 -18.25 -10.99 -14.63
C SER A 202 -17.58 -12.08 -15.45
N LEU A 203 -17.20 -11.75 -16.67
CA LEU A 203 -16.50 -12.65 -17.58
C LEU A 203 -15.18 -12.05 -18.02
N SER A 204 -14.08 -12.77 -17.81
CA SER A 204 -12.76 -12.36 -18.28
C SER A 204 -12.14 -13.46 -19.13
N LEU A 205 -11.78 -13.12 -20.35
CA LEU A 205 -11.29 -14.05 -21.36
C LEU A 205 -9.92 -13.57 -21.84
N SER A 206 -8.94 -14.48 -21.87
CA SER A 206 -7.61 -14.21 -22.43
C SER A 206 -7.19 -15.33 -23.38
N ALA A 207 -6.89 -14.99 -24.64
CA ALA A 207 -6.50 -15.94 -25.70
C ALA A 207 -4.97 -15.95 -25.94
N PRO A 208 -4.37 -17.11 -26.27
CA PRO A 208 -2.93 -17.23 -26.54
C PRO A 208 -2.51 -16.52 -27.84
N ILE A 209 -1.22 -16.16 -27.90
CA ILE A 209 -0.53 -15.25 -28.85
C ILE A 209 -0.59 -15.67 -30.35
N ARG A 210 -1.15 -16.82 -30.73
CA ARG A 210 -1.06 -17.35 -32.11
C ARG A 210 -2.40 -17.65 -32.78
N GLY A 211 -2.77 -16.77 -33.72
CA GLY A 211 -3.37 -17.07 -35.03
C GLY A 211 -4.87 -17.41 -35.10
N TYR A 212 -5.56 -16.71 -36.01
CA TYR A 212 -6.89 -16.97 -36.61
C TYR A 212 -8.16 -16.34 -35.98
N ASN A 213 -9.11 -16.07 -36.88
CA ASN A 213 -10.21 -15.08 -36.81
C ASN A 213 -11.36 -15.43 -35.86
N MET A 214 -11.82 -14.43 -35.11
CA MET A 214 -12.94 -14.48 -34.16
C MET A 214 -14.36 -14.45 -34.79
N HIS A 215 -14.61 -15.15 -35.91
CA HIS A 215 -16.00 -15.47 -36.31
C HIS A 215 -16.78 -16.27 -35.24
N LEU A 216 -16.06 -16.71 -34.21
CA LEU A 216 -16.50 -17.52 -33.09
C LEU A 216 -17.39 -16.75 -32.09
N PHE A 217 -17.19 -15.45 -31.92
CA PHE A 217 -18.04 -14.62 -31.04
C PHE A 217 -19.38 -14.28 -31.72
N ASP A 218 -19.38 -14.02 -33.03
CA ASP A 218 -20.57 -13.59 -33.77
C ASP A 218 -21.75 -14.56 -33.68
N SER A 219 -21.49 -15.87 -33.55
CA SER A 219 -22.54 -16.90 -33.61
C SER A 219 -23.24 -17.18 -32.27
N LYS A 220 -22.74 -16.69 -31.13
CA LYS A 220 -23.29 -16.99 -29.78
C LYS A 220 -23.25 -15.79 -28.80
N LEU A 221 -23.40 -14.58 -29.35
CA LEU A 221 -23.41 -13.30 -28.64
C LEU A 221 -24.60 -13.06 -27.70
N GLU A 222 -25.73 -13.78 -27.86
CA GLU A 222 -26.93 -13.63 -27.02
C GLU A 222 -26.65 -13.86 -25.52
N ILE A 223 -25.61 -14.63 -25.18
CA ILE A 223 -25.20 -14.89 -23.80
C ILE A 223 -24.46 -13.67 -23.20
N LEU A 224 -23.74 -12.91 -24.02
CA LEU A 224 -23.07 -11.66 -23.62
C LEU A 224 -24.05 -10.48 -23.55
N ALA A 225 -25.13 -10.54 -24.34
CA ALA A 225 -26.29 -9.66 -24.24
C ALA A 225 -27.24 -10.04 -23.08
N ALA A 226 -26.88 -11.01 -22.24
CA ALA A 226 -27.69 -11.38 -21.08
C ALA A 226 -27.86 -10.18 -20.13
N GLU A 227 -29.07 -10.02 -19.59
CA GLU A 227 -29.45 -8.92 -18.69
C GLU A 227 -28.62 -8.84 -17.38
N THR A 228 -27.74 -9.79 -17.13
CA THR A 228 -26.99 -10.02 -15.88
C THR A 228 -25.51 -9.69 -15.96
N LEU A 229 -24.91 -9.55 -17.15
CA LEU A 229 -23.47 -9.29 -17.29
C LEU A 229 -23.15 -7.82 -16.97
N GLU A 230 -22.33 -7.59 -15.95
CA GLU A 230 -21.94 -6.28 -15.43
C GLU A 230 -20.48 -5.93 -15.79
N SER A 231 -19.64 -6.94 -15.98
CA SER A 231 -18.20 -6.81 -16.25
C SER A 231 -17.75 -7.76 -17.36
N LEU A 232 -17.06 -7.22 -18.37
CA LEU A 232 -16.51 -7.98 -19.48
C LEU A 232 -15.07 -7.55 -19.75
N LYS A 233 -14.14 -8.50 -19.64
CA LYS A 233 -12.73 -8.32 -20.00
C LYS A 233 -12.35 -9.26 -21.12
N ILE A 234 -11.83 -8.74 -22.21
CA ILE A 234 -11.39 -9.52 -23.37
C ILE A 234 -9.96 -9.12 -23.69
N HIS A 235 -9.07 -10.08 -23.55
CA HIS A 235 -7.68 -10.01 -23.99
C HIS A 235 -7.53 -10.95 -25.18
N SER A 236 -7.48 -10.41 -26.39
CA SER A 236 -7.39 -11.22 -27.61
C SER A 236 -6.28 -10.72 -28.52
N ASN A 237 -5.81 -11.56 -29.44
CA ASN A 237 -4.88 -11.15 -30.51
C ASN A 237 -5.63 -10.89 -31.83
N THR A 238 -6.97 -10.86 -31.83
CA THR A 238 -7.80 -10.79 -33.05
C THR A 238 -8.64 -9.52 -33.13
N SER A 239 -9.20 -9.23 -34.31
CA SER A 239 -10.19 -8.16 -34.47
C SER A 239 -11.48 -8.47 -33.70
N ILE A 240 -12.16 -7.41 -33.24
CA ILE A 240 -13.51 -7.47 -32.70
C ILE A 240 -14.47 -7.01 -33.78
N THR A 241 -15.55 -7.77 -33.96
CA THR A 241 -16.54 -7.54 -34.99
C THR A 241 -17.51 -6.45 -34.58
N THR A 242 -18.12 -5.82 -35.58
CA THR A 242 -19.12 -4.76 -35.39
C THR A 242 -20.41 -5.31 -34.75
N VAL A 243 -20.74 -6.57 -35.03
CA VAL A 243 -21.87 -7.29 -34.42
C VAL A 243 -21.67 -7.42 -32.92
N PHE A 244 -20.48 -7.83 -32.46
CA PHE A 244 -20.17 -7.92 -31.03
C PHE A 244 -20.37 -6.59 -30.30
N LEU A 245 -19.87 -5.48 -30.88
CA LEU A 245 -20.00 -4.17 -30.25
C LEU A 245 -21.45 -3.70 -30.20
N ASN A 246 -22.23 -3.90 -31.26
CA ASN A 246 -23.64 -3.49 -31.29
C ASN A 246 -24.50 -4.19 -30.23
N GLU A 247 -24.21 -5.45 -29.91
CA GLU A 247 -24.92 -6.19 -28.86
C GLU A 247 -24.64 -5.62 -27.45
N LEU A 248 -23.48 -4.99 -27.23
CA LEU A 248 -23.18 -4.34 -25.95
C LEU A 248 -24.09 -3.13 -25.67
N LYS A 249 -24.73 -2.55 -26.69
CA LYS A 249 -25.63 -1.40 -26.56
C LYS A 249 -26.77 -1.63 -25.56
N HIS A 250 -27.27 -2.86 -25.50
CA HIS A 250 -28.39 -3.23 -24.62
C HIS A 250 -27.93 -3.89 -23.31
N SER A 251 -26.62 -4.02 -23.11
CA SER A 251 -26.05 -4.66 -21.93
C SER A 251 -26.06 -3.73 -20.71
N LYS A 252 -25.99 -4.32 -19.51
CA LYS A 252 -25.76 -3.59 -18.24
C LYS A 252 -24.27 -3.49 -17.90
N ILE A 253 -23.38 -3.68 -18.87
CA ILE A 253 -21.94 -3.72 -18.64
C ILE A 253 -21.45 -2.35 -18.22
N ALA A 254 -21.00 -2.25 -16.97
CA ALA A 254 -20.39 -1.04 -16.43
C ALA A 254 -18.86 -1.06 -16.52
N HIS A 255 -18.26 -2.25 -16.56
CA HIS A 255 -16.82 -2.43 -16.72
C HIS A 255 -16.53 -3.16 -18.03
N LEU A 256 -15.97 -2.44 -18.99
CA LEU A 256 -15.56 -3.00 -20.28
C LEU A 256 -14.06 -2.82 -20.48
N GLU A 257 -13.34 -3.93 -20.53
CA GLU A 257 -11.92 -3.96 -20.84
C GLU A 257 -11.70 -4.76 -22.11
N ILE A 258 -11.20 -4.10 -23.14
CA ILE A 258 -10.86 -4.71 -24.41
C ILE A 258 -9.39 -4.41 -24.67
N ASN A 259 -8.57 -5.44 -24.59
CA ASN A 259 -7.15 -5.37 -24.87
C ASN A 259 -6.84 -6.24 -26.07
N LEU A 260 -6.46 -5.62 -27.19
CA LEU A 260 -6.10 -6.36 -28.40
C LEU A 260 -4.59 -6.34 -28.56
N ASN A 261 -3.96 -7.49 -28.39
CA ASN A 261 -2.54 -7.65 -28.62
C ASN A 261 -2.21 -7.46 -30.10
N TYR A 262 -1.04 -6.86 -30.32
CA TYR A 262 -0.57 -6.32 -31.58
C TYR A 262 -0.42 -7.36 -32.72
N LEU A 263 -1.47 -7.52 -33.53
CA LEU A 263 -1.36 -8.12 -34.87
C LEU A 263 -1.83 -7.13 -35.96
N PRO A 264 -1.08 -6.99 -37.08
CA PRO A 264 -1.51 -6.17 -38.22
C PRO A 264 -2.87 -6.64 -38.74
N GLY A 265 -3.84 -5.73 -38.85
CA GLY A 265 -5.22 -6.04 -39.29
C GLY A 265 -6.26 -6.12 -38.17
N SER A 266 -5.86 -5.98 -36.90
CA SER A 266 -6.79 -5.80 -35.78
C SER A 266 -7.35 -4.36 -35.80
N HIS A 267 -8.50 -4.19 -36.46
CA HIS A 267 -9.20 -2.91 -36.52
C HIS A 267 -10.47 -2.96 -35.68
N LEU A 268 -10.63 -1.98 -34.78
CA LEU A 268 -11.91 -1.66 -34.16
C LEU A 268 -12.48 -0.47 -34.93
N SER A 269 -13.66 -0.60 -35.52
CA SER A 269 -14.34 0.56 -36.12
C SER A 269 -15.09 1.31 -35.01
N TYR A 270 -14.58 2.48 -34.61
CA TYR A 270 -15.07 3.25 -33.46
C TYR A 270 -16.46 3.87 -33.67
N SER A 271 -16.94 3.99 -34.91
CA SER A 271 -18.35 4.27 -35.21
C SER A 271 -19.31 3.23 -34.59
N HIS A 272 -18.83 2.04 -34.23
CA HIS A 272 -19.62 1.02 -33.55
C HIS A 272 -19.57 1.12 -32.02
N LEU A 273 -18.60 1.85 -31.44
CA LEU A 273 -18.58 2.18 -30.01
C LEU A 273 -19.51 3.34 -29.65
N GLU A 274 -19.91 4.16 -30.63
CA GLU A 274 -20.85 5.27 -30.42
C GLU A 274 -22.12 4.82 -29.68
N SER A 275 -22.72 3.71 -30.14
CA SER A 275 -23.95 3.19 -29.55
C SER A 275 -23.76 2.67 -28.13
N CYS A 276 -22.59 2.10 -27.83
CA CYS A 276 -22.21 1.60 -26.51
C CYS A 276 -21.90 2.73 -25.52
N LEU A 277 -21.28 3.81 -25.98
CA LEU A 277 -20.97 4.97 -25.15
C LEU A 277 -22.25 5.73 -24.78
N LYS A 278 -23.21 5.81 -25.71
CA LYS A 278 -24.52 6.46 -25.50
C LYS A 278 -25.46 5.66 -24.60
N SER A 279 -25.28 4.35 -24.44
CA SER A 279 -26.16 3.54 -23.58
C SER A 279 -26.03 3.88 -22.09
N GLY A 280 -24.95 4.57 -21.69
CA GLY A 280 -24.79 5.16 -20.35
C GLY A 280 -24.48 4.16 -19.23
N ALA A 281 -24.19 2.90 -19.56
CA ALA A 281 -23.80 1.89 -18.57
C ALA A 281 -22.29 1.90 -18.28
N ILE A 282 -21.45 2.04 -19.30
CA ILE A 282 -19.99 1.86 -19.20
C ILE A 282 -19.36 3.00 -18.40
N LYS A 283 -18.79 2.69 -17.24
CA LYS A 283 -18.01 3.61 -16.39
C LYS A 283 -16.51 3.42 -16.53
N PHE A 284 -16.07 2.19 -16.77
CA PHE A 284 -14.66 1.86 -17.02
C PHE A 284 -14.52 1.35 -18.46
N LEU A 285 -13.71 2.05 -19.25
CA LEU A 285 -13.40 1.67 -20.62
C LEU A 285 -11.89 1.59 -20.81
N SER A 286 -11.40 0.39 -21.12
CA SER A 286 -10.02 0.19 -21.54
C SER A 286 -10.01 -0.33 -22.97
N LEU A 287 -9.27 0.35 -23.84
CA LEU A 287 -9.03 0.00 -25.24
C LEU A 287 -7.52 -0.16 -25.49
N ALA A 288 -6.79 -0.60 -24.46
CA ALA A 288 -5.34 -0.69 -24.49
C ALA A 288 -4.85 -1.58 -25.65
N SER A 289 -3.71 -1.20 -26.23
CA SER A 289 -3.03 -1.91 -27.33
C SER A 289 -3.80 -1.94 -28.67
N ILE A 290 -5.02 -1.38 -28.74
CA ILE A 290 -5.77 -1.25 -29.99
C ILE A 290 -5.14 -0.13 -30.82
N SER A 291 -4.57 -0.47 -31.98
CA SER A 291 -4.01 0.52 -32.91
C SER A 291 -5.14 1.43 -33.41
N CYS A 292 -5.09 2.71 -33.06
CA CYS A 292 -5.99 3.74 -33.58
C CYS A 292 -5.57 4.17 -35.00
N ASP A 293 -5.43 3.21 -35.92
CA ASP A 293 -5.20 3.47 -37.35
C ASP A 293 -6.55 3.81 -38.02
N LEU A 294 -7.14 4.91 -37.54
CA LEU A 294 -8.53 5.29 -37.79
C LEU A 294 -8.65 6.24 -38.97
N SER A 295 -9.82 6.19 -39.63
CA SER A 295 -10.28 7.34 -40.39
C SER A 295 -10.47 8.53 -39.42
N ARG A 296 -10.16 9.74 -39.89
CA ARG A 296 -10.28 10.98 -39.09
C ARG A 296 -11.69 11.16 -38.50
N ASP A 297 -12.71 10.70 -39.22
CA ASP A 297 -14.12 10.86 -38.87
C ASP A 297 -14.57 9.93 -37.72
N ASP A 298 -14.08 8.68 -37.69
CA ASP A 298 -14.41 7.72 -36.62
C ASP A 298 -13.88 8.17 -35.25
N TRP A 299 -12.66 8.74 -35.22
CA TRP A 299 -12.06 9.26 -33.97
C TRP A 299 -12.76 10.52 -33.47
N ALA A 300 -13.13 11.43 -34.38
CA ALA A 300 -13.92 12.61 -34.04
C ALA A 300 -15.29 12.24 -33.45
N CYS A 301 -15.95 11.21 -34.00
CA CYS A 301 -17.20 10.69 -33.44
C CYS A 301 -16.99 10.12 -32.03
N PHE A 302 -15.98 9.27 -31.84
CA PHE A 302 -15.66 8.70 -30.52
C PHE A 302 -15.44 9.79 -29.46
N THR A 303 -14.56 10.75 -29.75
CA THR A 303 -14.23 11.83 -28.82
C THR A 303 -15.41 12.77 -28.55
N GLY A 304 -16.25 13.04 -29.56
CA GLY A 304 -17.48 13.83 -29.41
C GLY A 304 -18.52 13.17 -28.49
N ASN A 305 -18.62 11.84 -28.49
CA ASN A 305 -19.58 11.08 -27.70
C ASN A 305 -19.18 10.92 -26.22
N LEU A 306 -17.92 11.21 -25.83
CA LEU A 306 -17.47 11.10 -24.43
C LEU A 306 -18.28 11.98 -23.48
N LYS A 307 -18.74 13.15 -23.96
CA LYS A 307 -19.56 14.08 -23.19
C LYS A 307 -20.93 13.50 -22.80
N GLU A 308 -21.51 12.69 -23.69
CA GLU A 308 -22.81 12.03 -23.47
C GLU A 308 -22.66 10.69 -22.73
N SER A 309 -21.42 10.19 -22.60
CA SER A 309 -21.13 8.90 -21.98
C SER A 309 -21.11 8.94 -20.45
N SER A 310 -21.18 7.75 -19.85
CA SER A 310 -20.98 7.51 -18.41
C SER A 310 -19.53 7.20 -18.03
N VAL A 311 -18.58 7.28 -18.97
CA VAL A 311 -17.20 6.83 -18.74
C VAL A 311 -16.50 7.74 -17.75
N GLU A 312 -16.00 7.15 -16.66
CA GLU A 312 -15.24 7.81 -15.58
C GLU A 312 -13.74 7.47 -15.68
N THR A 313 -13.40 6.25 -16.13
CA THR A 313 -12.02 5.81 -16.36
C THR A 313 -11.82 5.40 -17.81
N LEU A 314 -10.85 6.03 -18.48
CA LEU A 314 -10.52 5.79 -19.88
C LEU A 314 -9.04 5.41 -20.02
N LEU A 315 -8.77 4.19 -20.45
CA LEU A 315 -7.40 3.68 -20.67
C LEU A 315 -7.14 3.47 -22.16
N LEU A 316 -6.23 4.26 -22.71
CA LEU A 316 -5.82 4.30 -24.12
C LEU A 316 -4.30 4.11 -24.25
N LYS A 317 -3.75 3.22 -23.45
CA LYS A 317 -2.32 2.90 -23.41
C LYS A 317 -1.92 2.04 -24.62
N PHE A 318 -0.74 2.28 -25.21
CA PHE A 318 -0.23 1.54 -26.38
C PHE A 318 -1.14 1.59 -27.62
N CYS A 319 -1.95 2.64 -27.79
CA CYS A 319 -2.88 2.77 -28.92
C CYS A 319 -2.27 3.43 -30.18
N LYS A 320 -1.00 3.86 -30.12
CA LYS A 320 -0.30 4.66 -31.14
C LYS A 320 -0.99 5.97 -31.51
N LEU A 321 -1.66 6.60 -30.54
CA LEU A 321 -2.29 7.91 -30.75
C LEU A 321 -1.24 8.93 -31.19
N GLN A 322 -1.49 9.56 -32.33
CA GLN A 322 -0.73 10.68 -32.88
C GLN A 322 -1.17 11.99 -32.23
N ASP A 323 -0.38 13.05 -32.43
CA ASP A 323 -0.61 14.34 -31.78
C ASP A 323 -1.96 15.00 -32.14
N GLU A 324 -2.45 14.83 -33.39
CA GLU A 324 -3.79 15.31 -33.79
C GLU A 324 -4.91 14.56 -33.04
N GLN A 325 -4.76 13.24 -32.86
CA GLN A 325 -5.74 12.44 -32.14
C GLN A 325 -5.75 12.79 -30.64
N GLY A 326 -4.57 13.08 -30.07
CA GLY A 326 -4.43 13.59 -28.73
C GLY A 326 -5.13 14.93 -28.53
N GLU A 327 -4.92 15.89 -29.43
CA GLU A 327 -5.61 17.19 -29.42
C GLU A 327 -7.13 17.03 -29.45
N GLN A 328 -7.66 16.24 -30.39
CA GLN A 328 -9.10 15.97 -30.50
C GLN A 328 -9.67 15.31 -29.23
N LEU A 329 -8.93 14.39 -28.62
CA LEU A 329 -9.33 13.75 -27.37
C LEU A 329 -9.40 14.78 -26.23
N MET A 330 -8.41 15.66 -26.09
CA MET A 330 -8.42 16.70 -25.06
C MET A 330 -9.65 17.62 -25.21
N ASP A 331 -10.01 17.98 -26.44
CA ASP A 331 -11.23 18.74 -26.68
C ASP A 331 -12.52 17.93 -26.41
N GLY A 332 -12.55 16.64 -26.73
CA GLY A 332 -13.69 15.76 -26.44
C GLY A 332 -13.92 15.51 -24.94
N LEU A 333 -12.89 15.63 -24.11
CA LEU A 333 -12.99 15.44 -22.66
C LEU A 333 -13.69 16.60 -21.93
N LYS A 334 -13.86 17.76 -22.59
CA LYS A 334 -14.55 18.93 -22.00
C LYS A 334 -15.99 18.59 -21.63
N GLY A 335 -16.32 18.75 -20.35
CA GLY A 335 -17.64 18.42 -19.83
C GLY A 335 -17.99 16.93 -19.82
N SER A 336 -17.04 16.03 -20.11
CA SER A 336 -17.21 14.58 -19.94
C SER A 336 -17.10 14.18 -18.47
N LYS A 337 -17.50 12.94 -18.14
CA LYS A 337 -17.36 12.36 -16.79
C LYS A 337 -16.00 11.74 -16.51
N VAL A 338 -15.10 11.72 -17.51
CA VAL A 338 -13.78 11.09 -17.39
C VAL A 338 -12.96 11.82 -16.33
N SER A 339 -12.55 11.09 -15.31
CA SER A 339 -11.70 11.56 -14.21
C SER A 339 -10.32 10.91 -14.21
N LYS A 340 -10.21 9.68 -14.70
CA LYS A 340 -8.93 8.97 -14.84
C LYS A 340 -8.62 8.69 -16.31
N LEU A 341 -7.45 9.13 -16.76
CA LEU A 341 -7.02 9.01 -18.14
C LEU A 341 -5.59 8.42 -18.23
N ASP A 342 -5.44 7.29 -18.91
CA ASP A 342 -4.12 6.74 -19.22
C ASP A 342 -3.85 6.81 -20.73
N LEU A 343 -2.88 7.64 -21.10
CA LEU A 343 -2.40 7.84 -22.47
C LEU A 343 -0.95 7.37 -22.62
N SER A 344 -0.46 6.51 -21.73
CA SER A 344 0.94 6.11 -21.76
C SER A 344 1.30 5.30 -23.01
N PHE A 345 2.56 5.42 -23.43
CA PHE A 345 3.14 4.72 -24.57
C PHE A 345 2.39 4.97 -25.89
N ASN A 346 2.10 6.23 -26.18
CA ASN A 346 1.58 6.71 -27.46
C ASN A 346 2.61 7.61 -28.17
N LEU A 347 2.20 8.36 -29.19
CA LEU A 347 3.06 9.23 -30.01
C LEU A 347 2.68 10.72 -29.88
N LEU A 348 2.17 11.09 -28.69
CA LEU A 348 1.71 12.45 -28.36
C LEU A 348 2.87 13.42 -28.23
N GLN A 349 2.69 14.67 -28.69
CA GLN A 349 3.72 15.72 -28.76
C GLN A 349 3.15 17.06 -28.25
N THR A 350 3.67 18.17 -28.77
CA THR A 350 3.40 19.53 -28.32
C THR A 350 1.93 19.93 -28.44
N ARG A 351 1.22 19.59 -29.53
CA ARG A 351 -0.17 20.02 -29.71
C ARG A 351 -1.07 19.40 -28.66
N THR A 352 -0.83 18.14 -28.30
CA THR A 352 -1.57 17.49 -27.22
C THR A 352 -1.32 18.18 -25.88
N ALA A 353 -0.08 18.57 -25.57
CA ALA A 353 0.23 19.30 -24.33
C ALA A 353 -0.44 20.69 -24.27
N GLU A 354 -0.47 21.42 -25.39
CA GLU A 354 -1.16 22.70 -25.51
C GLU A 354 -2.68 22.56 -25.40
N ALA A 355 -3.25 21.55 -26.06
CA ALA A 355 -4.67 21.23 -25.97
C ALA A 355 -5.06 20.82 -24.54
N PHE A 356 -4.26 19.99 -23.89
CA PHE A 356 -4.42 19.64 -22.48
C PHE A 356 -4.42 20.90 -21.62
N SER A 357 -3.42 21.77 -21.76
CA SER A 357 -3.30 23.01 -20.98
C SER A 357 -4.49 23.95 -21.17
N ARG A 358 -4.99 24.08 -22.40
CA ARG A 358 -6.16 24.91 -22.74
C ARG A 358 -7.47 24.36 -22.17
N THR A 359 -7.62 23.03 -22.11
CA THR A 359 -8.91 22.37 -21.81
C THR A 359 -9.04 21.87 -20.38
N LEU A 360 -7.94 21.63 -19.66
CA LEU A 360 -7.90 20.93 -18.38
C LEU A 360 -8.91 21.47 -17.35
N LYS A 361 -9.05 22.79 -17.22
CA LYS A 361 -10.00 23.44 -16.29
C LYS A 361 -11.47 23.08 -16.57
N ASP A 362 -11.79 22.73 -17.81
CA ASP A 362 -13.15 22.40 -18.28
C ASP A 362 -13.40 20.88 -18.26
N THR A 363 -12.44 20.10 -17.74
CA THR A 363 -12.54 18.63 -17.59
C THR A 363 -12.77 18.22 -16.13
N ASN A 364 -13.12 16.94 -15.93
CA ASN A 364 -13.20 16.32 -14.61
C ASN A 364 -11.95 15.50 -14.25
N LEU A 365 -10.84 15.68 -14.98
CA LEU A 365 -9.62 14.90 -14.80
C LEU A 365 -9.01 15.13 -13.40
N THR A 366 -8.82 14.03 -12.68
CA THR A 366 -8.11 13.96 -11.40
C THR A 366 -6.79 13.22 -11.53
N GLU A 367 -6.67 12.29 -12.48
CA GLU A 367 -5.45 11.48 -12.70
C GLU A 367 -5.15 11.35 -14.19
N VAL A 368 -3.92 11.68 -14.60
CA VAL A 368 -3.48 11.59 -15.99
C VAL A 368 -2.09 10.95 -16.12
N ASN A 369 -1.95 10.02 -17.05
CA ASN A 369 -0.68 9.35 -17.34
C ASN A 369 -0.22 9.58 -18.79
N PHE A 370 0.88 10.31 -18.96
CA PHE A 370 1.54 10.60 -20.24
C PHE A 370 2.89 9.87 -20.41
N LEU A 371 3.23 8.88 -19.58
CA LEU A 371 4.53 8.18 -19.68
C LEU A 371 4.76 7.57 -21.07
N GLY A 372 6.00 7.53 -21.56
CA GLY A 372 6.34 6.89 -22.83
C GLY A 372 5.79 7.58 -24.10
N ASN A 373 5.44 8.87 -24.02
CA ASN A 373 5.07 9.70 -25.17
C ASN A 373 6.27 10.46 -25.75
N ARG A 374 6.05 11.40 -26.68
CA ARG A 374 7.08 12.25 -27.28
C ARG A 374 6.85 13.73 -26.96
N LEU A 375 6.43 14.02 -25.74
CA LEU A 375 6.22 15.40 -25.29
C LEU A 375 7.57 16.14 -25.21
N PRO A 376 7.70 17.38 -25.71
CA PRO A 376 8.94 18.15 -25.54
C PRO A 376 9.15 18.53 -24.06
N ILE A 377 10.38 18.87 -23.67
CA ILE A 377 10.69 19.31 -22.30
C ILE A 377 9.81 20.52 -21.88
N LYS A 378 9.60 21.46 -22.81
CA LYS A 378 8.73 22.63 -22.61
C LYS A 378 7.28 22.28 -22.26
N ALA A 379 6.83 21.05 -22.52
CA ALA A 379 5.50 20.60 -22.13
C ALA A 379 5.29 20.66 -20.60
N LEU A 380 6.35 20.51 -19.79
CA LEU A 380 6.28 20.72 -18.34
C LEU A 380 5.80 22.15 -18.01
N GLU A 381 6.37 23.17 -18.63
CA GLU A 381 5.96 24.56 -18.41
C GLU A 381 4.53 24.81 -18.92
N ILE A 382 4.22 24.34 -20.13
CA ILE A 382 2.91 24.52 -20.76
C ILE A 382 1.81 23.92 -19.90
N MET A 383 2.00 22.67 -19.43
CA MET A 383 1.01 21.98 -18.62
C MET A 383 0.92 22.58 -17.22
N GLY A 384 2.06 22.92 -16.59
CA GLY A 384 2.12 23.49 -15.23
C GLY A 384 1.23 24.73 -15.05
N ASN A 385 1.18 25.61 -16.06
CA ASN A 385 0.39 26.84 -16.03
C ASN A 385 -1.13 26.63 -15.95
N SER A 386 -1.63 25.44 -16.28
CA SER A 386 -3.07 25.14 -16.35
C SER A 386 -3.62 24.38 -15.15
N ILE A 387 -2.76 23.90 -14.25
CA ILE A 387 -3.14 22.94 -13.21
C ILE A 387 -3.88 23.61 -12.04
N VAL A 388 -3.54 24.85 -11.67
CA VAL A 388 -4.15 25.55 -10.53
C VAL A 388 -5.69 25.59 -10.58
N PRO A 389 -6.35 26.00 -11.67
CA PRO A 389 -7.82 26.02 -11.73
C PRO A 389 -8.45 24.63 -11.93
N SER A 390 -7.67 23.56 -12.01
CA SER A 390 -8.15 22.21 -12.31
C SER A 390 -8.42 21.36 -11.07
N LYS A 391 -9.02 20.19 -11.30
CA LYS A 391 -9.24 19.15 -10.27
C LYS A 391 -8.11 18.11 -10.23
N LEU A 392 -7.01 18.34 -10.95
CA LEU A 392 -5.95 17.37 -11.13
C LEU A 392 -5.20 17.12 -9.82
N LYS A 393 -5.10 15.85 -9.43
CA LYS A 393 -4.42 15.38 -8.22
C LYS A 393 -3.15 14.60 -8.51
N SER A 394 -3.11 13.89 -9.65
CA SER A 394 -1.98 13.06 -10.07
C SER A 394 -1.65 13.26 -11.54
N ILE A 395 -0.37 13.45 -11.85
CA ILE A 395 0.13 13.46 -13.23
C ILE A 395 1.44 12.70 -13.35
N LYS A 396 1.56 11.85 -14.37
CA LYS A 396 2.82 11.18 -14.74
C LYS A 396 3.25 11.64 -16.12
N ILE A 397 4.48 12.11 -16.26
CA ILE A 397 4.97 12.79 -17.46
C ILE A 397 6.32 12.19 -17.85
N TYR A 398 6.41 11.80 -19.13
CA TYR A 398 7.67 11.57 -19.81
C TYR A 398 7.86 12.64 -20.87
N VAL A 399 9.00 13.30 -20.88
CA VAL A 399 9.43 14.27 -21.87
C VAL A 399 10.65 13.75 -22.62
N ALA A 400 10.66 13.99 -23.93
CA ALA A 400 11.75 13.70 -24.83
C ALA A 400 12.47 15.01 -25.18
N ALA A 401 13.81 15.01 -25.12
CA ALA A 401 14.62 16.13 -25.59
C ALA A 401 14.60 16.18 -27.12
N GLU A 402 14.38 17.36 -27.69
CA GLU A 402 14.50 17.57 -29.14
C GLU A 402 15.98 17.64 -29.57
N PRO A 403 16.31 17.29 -30.83
CA PRO A 403 17.66 17.49 -31.36
C PRO A 403 18.03 18.98 -31.34
N GLY A 404 18.98 19.37 -30.47
CA GLY A 404 19.50 20.73 -30.38
C GLY A 404 19.15 21.50 -29.11
N GLU A 405 18.31 20.95 -28.21
CA GLU A 405 18.12 21.52 -26.88
C GLU A 405 19.37 21.27 -26.01
N GLU A 406 19.89 22.31 -25.34
CA GLU A 406 21.00 22.17 -24.38
C GLU A 406 20.59 21.20 -23.27
N ARG A 407 21.29 20.06 -23.21
CA ARG A 407 20.83 18.87 -22.47
C ARG A 407 20.98 18.95 -20.95
N ILE A 408 21.93 19.72 -20.43
CA ILE A 408 22.36 19.58 -19.03
C ILE A 408 21.53 20.49 -18.14
N GLY A 409 20.72 19.91 -17.25
CA GLY A 409 19.93 20.62 -16.25
C GLY A 409 18.68 21.39 -16.73
N TYR A 410 18.47 21.60 -18.05
CA TYR A 410 17.30 22.33 -18.58
C TYR A 410 15.97 21.72 -18.13
N ILE A 411 15.85 20.40 -18.18
CA ILE A 411 14.67 19.70 -17.65
C ILE A 411 14.44 19.97 -16.16
N GLY A 412 15.50 20.14 -15.38
CA GLY A 412 15.42 20.51 -13.97
C GLY A 412 14.88 21.91 -13.76
N ASP A 413 15.24 22.87 -14.61
CA ASP A 413 14.68 24.24 -14.57
C ASP A 413 13.18 24.22 -14.95
N CYS A 414 12.79 23.53 -16.03
CA CYS A 414 11.39 23.39 -16.42
C CYS A 414 10.55 22.67 -15.34
N PHE A 415 11.11 21.63 -14.72
CA PHE A 415 10.43 20.94 -13.62
C PHE A 415 10.33 21.81 -12.36
N SER A 416 11.33 22.66 -12.08
CA SER A 416 11.23 23.66 -11.03
C SER A 416 10.05 24.61 -11.28
N HIS A 417 9.93 25.15 -12.49
CA HIS A 417 8.80 26.02 -12.87
C HIS A 417 7.46 25.30 -12.79
N PHE A 418 7.41 24.03 -13.19
CA PHE A 418 6.21 23.20 -13.02
C PHE A 418 5.78 23.12 -11.54
N LEU A 419 6.72 22.86 -10.63
CA LEU A 419 6.43 22.81 -9.19
C LEU A 419 5.98 24.17 -8.63
N GLU A 420 6.58 25.25 -9.11
CA GLU A 420 6.21 26.62 -8.71
C GLU A 420 4.80 26.99 -9.16
N ASN A 421 4.45 26.64 -10.39
CA ASN A 421 3.13 26.94 -10.97
C ASN A 421 2.02 26.01 -10.44
N THR A 422 2.35 25.01 -9.63
CA THR A 422 1.37 24.06 -9.06
C THR A 422 1.15 24.22 -7.55
N ARG A 423 1.83 25.16 -6.87
CA ARG A 423 1.80 25.33 -5.40
C ARG A 423 0.40 25.50 -4.79
N ASN A 424 -0.52 26.12 -5.52
CA ASN A 424 -1.89 26.39 -5.05
C ASN A 424 -2.94 25.50 -5.74
N SER A 425 -2.51 24.34 -6.24
CA SER A 425 -3.39 23.37 -6.89
C SER A 425 -3.76 22.21 -5.97
N GLN A 426 -4.63 21.32 -6.46
CA GLN A 426 -4.94 20.05 -5.78
C GLN A 426 -3.92 18.94 -6.10
N LEU A 427 -2.84 19.27 -6.82
CA LEU A 427 -1.84 18.30 -7.25
C LEU A 427 -1.02 17.83 -6.05
N THR A 428 -1.04 16.52 -5.80
CA THR A 428 -0.31 15.89 -4.70
C THR A 428 0.63 14.79 -5.17
N SER A 429 0.47 14.32 -6.41
CA SER A 429 1.28 13.24 -6.98
C SER A 429 1.85 13.63 -8.34
N VAL A 430 3.18 13.54 -8.46
CA VAL A 430 3.90 13.84 -9.70
C VAL A 430 4.92 12.75 -9.99
N GLY A 431 4.86 12.20 -11.19
CA GLY A 431 5.87 11.28 -11.70
C GLY A 431 6.59 11.84 -12.90
N VAL A 432 7.92 11.92 -12.82
CA VAL A 432 8.82 12.32 -13.91
C VAL A 432 9.88 11.26 -14.14
N SER A 433 9.47 9.99 -14.08
CA SER A 433 10.33 8.84 -14.28
C SER A 433 10.81 8.72 -15.73
N SER A 434 12.00 8.14 -15.93
CA SER A 434 12.60 7.88 -17.25
C SER A 434 12.91 9.14 -18.08
N ASN A 435 13.11 10.30 -17.45
CA ASN A 435 13.30 11.59 -18.13
C ASN A 435 14.77 12.00 -18.32
N CYS A 436 15.70 11.05 -18.19
CA CYS A 436 17.14 11.29 -18.26
C CYS A 436 17.62 12.42 -17.33
N MET A 437 16.92 12.67 -16.21
CA MET A 437 17.36 13.66 -15.23
C MET A 437 18.71 13.24 -14.63
N GLU A 438 19.57 14.22 -14.39
CA GLU A 438 20.88 14.04 -13.78
C GLU A 438 20.98 14.80 -12.45
N PRO A 439 22.06 14.66 -11.65
CA PRO A 439 22.17 15.35 -10.36
C PRO A 439 22.03 16.87 -10.47
N LEU A 440 22.51 17.49 -11.57
CA LEU A 440 22.33 18.92 -11.80
C LEU A 440 20.86 19.29 -12.00
N SER A 441 20.05 18.44 -12.63
CA SER A 441 18.61 18.67 -12.76
C SER A 441 17.94 18.74 -11.39
N VAL A 442 18.29 17.82 -10.49
CA VAL A 442 17.81 17.80 -9.10
C VAL A 442 18.27 19.03 -8.33
N LYS A 443 19.51 19.47 -8.53
CA LYS A 443 19.99 20.74 -7.97
C LYS A 443 19.09 21.92 -8.35
N LYS A 444 18.59 21.97 -9.58
CA LYS A 444 17.73 23.06 -10.06
C LYS A 444 16.36 23.07 -9.37
N PHE A 445 15.66 21.93 -9.29
CA PHE A 445 14.29 21.89 -8.75
C PHE A 445 14.17 21.59 -7.26
N SER A 446 15.22 21.09 -6.60
CA SER A 446 15.16 20.62 -5.20
C SER A 446 14.54 21.63 -4.24
N ARG A 447 14.89 22.91 -4.35
CA ARG A 447 14.33 24.00 -3.51
C ARG A 447 12.82 24.18 -3.71
N SER A 448 12.32 23.92 -4.91
CA SER A 448 10.90 24.06 -5.24
C SER A 448 10.05 22.98 -4.57
N LEU A 449 10.64 21.86 -4.16
CA LEU A 449 9.95 20.81 -3.39
C LEU A 449 9.47 21.30 -2.02
N ALA A 450 10.25 22.16 -1.35
CA ALA A 450 9.96 22.66 0.00
C ALA A 450 8.64 23.43 0.09
N ASN A 451 8.24 24.10 -1.01
CA ASN A 451 7.03 24.92 -1.08
C ASN A 451 5.93 24.27 -1.92
N SER A 452 6.07 23.00 -2.27
CA SER A 452 5.09 22.28 -3.09
C SER A 452 4.07 21.52 -2.24
N THR A 453 2.88 21.26 -2.79
CA THR A 453 1.85 20.39 -2.21
C THR A 453 2.11 18.90 -2.50
N ILE A 454 3.23 18.58 -3.14
CA ILE A 454 3.54 17.22 -3.60
C ILE A 454 3.88 16.32 -2.41
N THR A 455 3.09 15.27 -2.26
CA THR A 455 3.27 14.22 -1.26
C THR A 455 3.84 12.94 -1.87
N HIS A 456 3.59 12.69 -3.17
CA HIS A 456 4.12 11.53 -3.89
C HIS A 456 4.99 11.99 -5.04
N LEU A 457 6.29 11.72 -4.95
CA LEU A 457 7.26 12.07 -5.99
C LEU A 457 7.90 10.80 -6.55
N ASN A 458 7.73 10.58 -7.85
CA ASN A 458 8.39 9.49 -8.56
C ASN A 458 9.47 10.02 -9.52
N LEU A 459 10.71 9.71 -9.19
CA LEU A 459 11.93 10.05 -9.96
C LEU A 459 12.60 8.80 -10.57
N ALA A 460 11.93 7.66 -10.59
CA ALA A 460 12.51 6.39 -11.01
C ALA A 460 13.12 6.42 -12.42
N SER A 461 14.08 5.54 -12.70
CA SER A 461 14.73 5.41 -14.02
C SER A 461 15.37 6.71 -14.54
N ASN A 462 15.91 7.55 -13.66
CA ASN A 462 16.72 8.74 -13.99
C ASN A 462 18.16 8.55 -13.52
N PHE A 463 19.14 9.30 -14.03
CA PHE A 463 20.55 9.13 -13.65
C PHE A 463 20.91 9.97 -12.42
N LEU A 464 20.53 9.55 -11.21
CA LEU A 464 20.57 10.40 -10.01
C LEU A 464 21.65 10.02 -8.98
N GLU A 465 22.75 9.39 -9.42
CA GLU A 465 23.81 8.83 -8.56
C GLU A 465 24.23 9.77 -7.39
N ASP A 466 24.60 11.02 -7.70
CA ASP A 466 25.01 12.02 -6.69
C ASP A 466 23.88 12.96 -6.27
N ALA A 467 22.64 12.75 -6.72
CA ALA A 467 21.56 13.70 -6.51
C ALA A 467 21.11 13.81 -5.04
N ALA A 468 21.40 12.80 -4.22
CA ALA A 468 21.09 12.77 -2.80
C ALA A 468 21.61 14.01 -2.06
N MET A 469 22.78 14.54 -2.46
CA MET A 469 23.37 15.75 -1.86
C MET A 469 22.50 17.00 -2.04
N TYR A 470 21.70 17.06 -3.12
CA TYR A 470 20.81 18.18 -3.40
C TYR A 470 19.40 17.97 -2.81
N LEU A 471 19.00 16.72 -2.61
CA LEU A 471 17.72 16.38 -1.99
C LEU A 471 17.72 16.54 -0.48
N LYS A 472 18.83 16.20 0.19
CA LYS A 472 18.95 16.08 1.66
C LYS A 472 18.26 17.21 2.42
N ASP A 473 18.60 18.47 2.14
CA ASP A 473 18.11 19.62 2.90
C ASP A 473 16.67 20.00 2.53
N ASN A 474 16.25 19.74 1.29
CA ASN A 474 14.95 20.15 0.78
C ASN A 474 13.84 19.11 1.06
N LEU A 475 14.19 17.83 1.19
CA LEU A 475 13.23 16.78 1.57
C LEU A 475 12.66 17.00 2.97
N VAL A 476 13.45 17.51 3.91
CA VAL A 476 13.02 17.83 5.29
C VAL A 476 11.91 18.88 5.30
N LEU A 477 12.00 19.87 4.40
CA LEU A 477 11.03 20.96 4.29
C LEU A 477 9.82 20.59 3.42
N SER A 478 9.92 19.52 2.63
CA SER A 478 8.86 19.12 1.69
C SER A 478 7.65 18.48 2.37
N ALA A 479 6.55 18.38 1.61
CA ALA A 479 5.37 17.59 1.98
C ALA A 479 5.49 16.10 1.59
N ILE A 480 6.64 15.66 1.06
CA ILE A 480 6.80 14.31 0.47
C ILE A 480 6.69 13.24 1.55
N THR A 481 5.75 12.32 1.31
CA THR A 481 5.49 11.12 2.11
C THR A 481 5.88 9.84 1.35
N HIS A 482 5.79 9.84 0.03
CA HIS A 482 6.18 8.72 -0.82
C HIS A 482 7.24 9.18 -1.82
N LEU A 483 8.43 8.57 -1.73
CA LEU A 483 9.55 8.91 -2.59
C LEU A 483 10.03 7.67 -3.33
N ASN A 484 9.91 7.69 -4.65
CA ASN A 484 10.44 6.64 -5.50
C ASN A 484 11.72 7.10 -6.21
N LEU A 485 12.83 6.45 -5.86
CA LEU A 485 14.18 6.61 -6.43
C LEU A 485 14.67 5.29 -7.05
N SER A 486 13.76 4.41 -7.48
CA SER A 486 14.14 3.12 -8.06
C SER A 486 14.83 3.28 -9.41
N ASP A 487 15.79 2.41 -9.71
CA ASP A 487 16.53 2.45 -10.98
C ASP A 487 17.19 3.82 -11.23
N THR A 488 17.77 4.43 -10.19
CA THR A 488 18.41 5.76 -10.32
C THR A 488 19.93 5.76 -10.28
N SER A 489 20.53 4.57 -10.35
CA SER A 489 21.98 4.36 -10.22
C SER A 489 22.56 4.87 -8.89
N LEU A 490 21.74 5.00 -7.84
CA LEU A 490 22.19 5.33 -6.49
C LEU A 490 23.15 4.26 -5.98
N LYS A 491 24.24 4.71 -5.36
CA LYS A 491 25.26 3.88 -4.70
C LYS A 491 25.23 4.10 -3.18
N ASP A 492 26.10 3.40 -2.47
CA ASP A 492 26.20 3.47 -1.01
C ASP A 492 26.38 4.90 -0.48
N ASP A 493 27.21 5.73 -1.12
CA ASP A 493 27.45 7.11 -0.69
C ASP A 493 26.17 7.97 -0.81
N GLY A 494 25.39 7.78 -1.87
CA GLY A 494 24.10 8.43 -2.05
C GLY A 494 23.08 8.01 -0.97
N VAL A 495 23.02 6.72 -0.64
CA VAL A 495 22.19 6.21 0.47
C VAL A 495 22.65 6.80 1.80
N GLU A 496 23.95 6.82 2.07
CA GLU A 496 24.54 7.39 3.29
C GLU A 496 24.23 8.89 3.45
N ILE A 497 24.12 9.64 2.36
CA ILE A 497 23.66 11.04 2.40
C ILE A 497 22.16 11.11 2.72
N LEU A 498 21.32 10.25 2.10
CA LEU A 498 19.88 10.23 2.38
C LEU A 498 19.60 9.92 3.86
N THR A 499 20.31 8.95 4.46
CA THR A 499 20.10 8.58 5.87
C THR A 499 20.32 9.72 6.86
N GLN A 500 21.14 10.72 6.50
CA GLN A 500 21.39 11.90 7.33
C GLN A 500 20.15 12.80 7.47
N CYS A 501 19.17 12.71 6.57
CA CYS A 501 17.95 13.51 6.64
C CYS A 501 16.67 12.70 6.90
N LEU A 502 16.63 11.40 6.59
CA LEU A 502 15.41 10.57 6.61
C LEU A 502 14.60 10.70 7.92
N GLY A 503 15.26 10.73 9.07
CA GLY A 503 14.59 10.88 10.37
C GLY A 503 13.81 12.18 10.55
N ASN A 504 14.20 13.25 9.85
CA ASN A 504 13.56 14.56 9.89
C ASN A 504 12.54 14.75 8.76
N THR A 505 12.47 13.83 7.79
CA THR A 505 11.52 13.94 6.68
C THR A 505 10.10 13.52 7.09
N LYS A 506 9.14 13.64 6.15
CA LYS A 506 7.77 13.10 6.28
C LYS A 506 7.61 11.76 5.55
N ILE A 507 8.70 11.19 5.04
CA ILE A 507 8.69 9.99 4.20
C ILE A 507 8.28 8.77 5.01
N ILE A 508 7.24 8.09 4.53
CA ILE A 508 6.67 6.86 5.07
C ILE A 508 6.86 5.69 4.10
N ASP A 509 7.05 5.97 2.81
CA ASP A 509 7.30 4.98 1.77
C ASP A 509 8.52 5.43 0.95
N LEU A 510 9.55 4.58 0.94
CA LEU A 510 10.80 4.82 0.24
C LEU A 510 11.14 3.63 -0.66
N ASP A 511 11.17 3.88 -1.96
CA ASP A 511 11.61 2.91 -2.96
C ASP A 511 13.04 3.21 -3.44
N LEU A 512 13.97 2.34 -3.06
CA LEU A 512 15.37 2.33 -3.50
C LEU A 512 15.68 1.12 -4.39
N SER A 513 14.66 0.45 -4.94
CA SER A 513 14.87 -0.76 -5.73
C SER A 513 15.67 -0.51 -7.01
N ALA A 514 16.25 -1.55 -7.60
CA ALA A 514 16.98 -1.49 -8.86
C ALA A 514 18.17 -0.50 -8.85
N ASN A 515 18.81 -0.30 -7.70
CA ASN A 515 19.99 0.54 -7.56
C ASN A 515 21.27 -0.28 -7.38
N LEU A 516 22.38 0.39 -7.05
CA LEU A 516 23.69 -0.22 -6.89
C LEU A 516 24.10 -0.31 -5.41
N VAL A 517 23.12 -0.38 -4.50
CA VAL A 517 23.34 -0.43 -3.05
C VAL A 517 23.92 -1.78 -2.65
N THR A 518 25.00 -1.77 -1.86
CA THR A 518 25.69 -2.96 -1.36
C THR A 518 25.39 -3.20 0.13
N ASN A 519 26.11 -4.12 0.77
CA ASN A 519 26.07 -4.29 2.23
C ASN A 519 26.42 -2.99 2.98
N ARG A 520 27.31 -2.16 2.44
CA ARG A 520 27.70 -0.90 3.07
C ARG A 520 26.52 0.07 3.15
N GLY A 521 25.81 0.30 2.05
CA GLY A 521 24.64 1.17 2.03
C GLY A 521 23.49 0.59 2.86
N ALA A 522 23.30 -0.74 2.87
CA ALA A 522 22.35 -1.41 3.74
C ALA A 522 22.64 -1.16 5.23
N VAL A 523 23.91 -1.20 5.65
CA VAL A 523 24.33 -0.88 7.03
C VAL A 523 24.05 0.59 7.37
N ALA A 524 24.30 1.51 6.44
CA ALA A 524 23.98 2.93 6.63
C ALA A 524 22.47 3.11 6.85
N LEU A 525 21.65 2.49 6.00
CA LEU A 525 20.18 2.54 6.08
C LEU A 525 19.67 1.94 7.40
N ALA A 526 20.14 0.74 7.77
CA ALA A 526 19.77 0.03 8.99
C ALA A 526 19.92 0.91 10.24
N ARG A 527 21.01 1.67 10.36
CA ARG A 527 21.30 2.50 11.53
C ARG A 527 20.31 3.65 11.75
N CYS A 528 19.58 4.08 10.73
CA CYS A 528 18.62 5.16 10.86
C CYS A 528 17.16 4.69 10.96
N LEU A 529 16.83 3.42 10.66
CA LEU A 529 15.43 2.96 10.53
C LEU A 529 14.54 3.33 11.72
N LYS A 530 15.05 3.18 12.96
CA LYS A 530 14.31 3.49 14.20
C LYS A 530 13.96 4.97 14.38
N SER A 531 14.73 5.88 13.79
CA SER A 531 14.44 7.32 13.84
C SER A 531 13.64 7.81 12.65
N THR A 532 13.37 6.96 11.66
CA THR A 532 12.57 7.32 10.48
C THR A 532 11.07 7.22 10.73
N LYS A 533 10.28 7.80 9.82
CA LYS A 533 8.84 7.62 9.75
C LYS A 533 8.43 6.49 8.78
N LEU A 534 9.38 5.68 8.33
CA LEU A 534 9.14 4.65 7.32
C LEU A 534 8.17 3.57 7.84
N ILE A 535 7.22 3.24 6.98
CA ILE A 535 6.27 2.14 7.09
C ILE A 535 6.54 1.13 5.95
N SER A 536 7.02 1.63 4.82
CA SER A 536 7.35 0.85 3.63
C SER A 536 8.76 1.17 3.14
N LEU A 537 9.55 0.12 2.91
CA LEU A 537 10.90 0.20 2.36
C LEU A 537 11.08 -0.86 1.27
N ASN A 538 11.51 -0.43 0.09
CA ASN A 538 11.89 -1.33 -0.99
C ASN A 538 13.38 -1.21 -1.33
N VAL A 539 14.10 -2.32 -1.25
CA VAL A 539 15.52 -2.45 -1.63
C VAL A 539 15.75 -3.63 -2.59
N GLU A 540 14.70 -4.12 -3.27
CA GLU A 540 14.80 -5.13 -4.34
C GLU A 540 15.74 -4.68 -5.46
N PHE A 541 16.20 -5.61 -6.27
CA PHE A 541 17.12 -5.46 -7.39
C PHE A 541 18.39 -4.66 -7.05
N ASN A 542 18.94 -4.82 -5.84
CA ASN A 542 20.20 -4.21 -5.40
C ASN A 542 21.34 -5.23 -5.29
N ARG A 543 22.52 -4.79 -4.86
CA ARG A 543 23.71 -5.63 -4.63
C ARG A 543 23.92 -5.96 -3.15
N ILE A 544 22.85 -5.98 -2.36
CA ILE A 544 22.89 -6.32 -0.93
C ILE A 544 23.02 -7.85 -0.79
N GLY A 545 24.01 -8.30 -0.01
CA GLY A 545 24.20 -9.70 0.32
C GLY A 545 23.44 -10.10 1.60
N LEU A 546 23.52 -11.39 1.96
CA LEU A 546 22.76 -11.93 3.09
C LEU A 546 23.13 -11.24 4.42
N GLY A 547 24.41 -10.91 4.60
CA GLY A 547 24.89 -10.17 5.77
C GLY A 547 24.26 -8.78 5.90
N GLY A 548 24.15 -8.03 4.80
CA GLY A 548 23.49 -6.73 4.78
C GLY A 548 22.00 -6.82 5.09
N LEU A 549 21.30 -7.83 4.53
CA LEU A 549 19.88 -8.06 4.79
C LEU A 549 19.60 -8.50 6.23
N LYS A 550 20.43 -9.38 6.81
CA LYS A 550 20.30 -9.75 8.23
C LYS A 550 20.55 -8.54 9.15
N PHE A 551 21.48 -7.66 8.78
CA PHE A 551 21.73 -6.43 9.51
C PHE A 551 20.56 -5.42 9.40
N LEU A 552 19.95 -5.31 8.22
CA LEU A 552 18.71 -4.55 8.04
C LEU A 552 17.58 -5.11 8.90
N ALA A 553 17.35 -6.43 8.87
CA ALA A 553 16.32 -7.09 9.65
C ALA A 553 16.47 -6.78 11.16
N SER A 554 17.67 -6.94 11.72
CA SER A 554 17.90 -6.71 13.15
C SER A 554 17.70 -5.25 13.59
N HIS A 555 17.82 -4.29 12.68
CA HIS A 555 17.57 -2.87 12.98
C HIS A 555 16.14 -2.43 12.62
N ALA A 556 15.42 -3.20 11.82
CA ALA A 556 14.00 -3.03 11.54
C ALA A 556 13.10 -3.66 12.63
N GLU A 557 13.66 -4.47 13.54
CA GLU A 557 12.95 -5.01 14.70
C GLU A 557 12.42 -3.90 15.62
N ASN A 558 11.17 -4.06 16.03
CA ASN A 558 10.44 -3.09 16.86
C ASN A 558 10.36 -1.71 16.21
N THR A 559 10.20 -1.68 14.89
CA THR A 559 9.82 -0.47 14.14
C THR A 559 8.40 -0.63 13.61
N PHE A 560 7.91 0.38 12.90
CA PHE A 560 6.62 0.33 12.22
C PHE A 560 6.72 0.02 10.72
N ILE A 561 7.86 -0.53 10.27
CA ILE A 561 8.03 -0.99 8.88
C ILE A 561 7.26 -2.29 8.70
N THR A 562 6.07 -2.22 8.09
CA THR A 562 5.17 -3.36 7.81
C THR A 562 5.24 -3.86 6.38
N THR A 563 5.94 -3.13 5.51
CA THR A 563 6.27 -3.53 4.15
C THR A 563 7.77 -3.40 3.96
N PHE A 564 8.46 -4.53 3.85
CA PHE A 564 9.89 -4.57 3.58
C PHE A 564 10.10 -5.50 2.39
N LYS A 565 10.46 -4.93 1.24
CA LYS A 565 10.76 -5.66 0.02
C LYS A 565 12.26 -5.78 -0.20
N ALA A 566 12.74 -6.99 -0.42
CA ALA A 566 14.13 -7.31 -0.66
C ALA A 566 14.25 -8.56 -1.54
N ASP A 567 15.28 -8.61 -2.40
CA ASP A 567 15.50 -9.74 -3.31
C ASP A 567 15.79 -11.03 -2.58
N SER A 568 15.19 -12.15 -3.01
CA SER A 568 15.71 -13.47 -2.68
C SER A 568 17.17 -13.62 -3.13
N LEU A 569 17.96 -14.37 -2.36
CA LEU A 569 19.37 -14.60 -2.66
C LEU A 569 19.57 -16.04 -3.11
N GLY A 570 19.66 -16.24 -4.43
CA GLY A 570 19.72 -17.58 -5.02
C GLY A 570 18.33 -18.22 -5.05
N ASN A 571 18.22 -19.51 -4.69
CA ASN A 571 16.95 -20.24 -4.64
C ASN A 571 16.26 -20.13 -3.25
N GLU A 572 16.56 -19.08 -2.48
CA GLU A 572 16.22 -19.03 -1.05
C GLU A 572 15.54 -17.73 -0.62
N TRP A 573 14.43 -17.89 0.10
CA TRP A 573 13.66 -16.82 0.71
C TRP A 573 14.34 -16.26 1.96
N ILE A 574 14.24 -14.95 2.20
CA ILE A 574 14.87 -14.28 3.34
C ILE A 574 13.90 -14.23 4.52
N TRP A 575 13.82 -15.33 5.25
CA TRP A 575 13.00 -15.45 6.46
C TRP A 575 13.23 -14.34 7.51
N PRO A 576 14.46 -13.83 7.75
CA PRO A 576 14.68 -12.78 8.75
C PRO A 576 13.89 -11.49 8.48
N ILE A 577 13.77 -11.05 7.22
CA ILE A 577 13.04 -9.82 6.89
C ILE A 577 11.55 -10.02 7.12
N ASP A 578 10.97 -11.10 6.58
CA ASP A 578 9.56 -11.40 6.77
C ASP A 578 9.18 -11.61 8.24
N LYS A 579 10.04 -12.28 9.02
CA LYS A 579 9.85 -12.49 10.47
C LYS A 579 9.68 -11.16 11.19
N VAL A 580 10.54 -10.20 10.88
CA VAL A 580 10.51 -8.86 11.47
C VAL A 580 9.26 -8.10 11.04
N VAL A 581 8.86 -8.21 9.76
CA VAL A 581 7.63 -7.61 9.25
C VAL A 581 6.39 -8.11 10.01
N TRP A 582 6.29 -9.42 10.30
CA TRP A 582 5.19 -9.94 11.11
C TRP A 582 5.18 -9.37 12.53
N GLY A 583 6.34 -9.28 13.18
CA GLY A 583 6.49 -8.64 14.49
C GLY A 583 6.03 -7.19 14.49
N ASN A 584 6.45 -6.41 13.49
CA ASN A 584 6.08 -5.01 13.34
C ASN A 584 4.58 -4.82 13.06
N ARG A 585 3.95 -5.73 12.30
CA ARG A 585 2.49 -5.71 12.08
C ARG A 585 1.70 -5.96 13.36
N ILE A 586 2.20 -6.80 14.27
CA ILE A 586 1.61 -6.98 15.61
C ILE A 586 1.71 -5.67 16.41
N LEU A 587 2.85 -4.97 16.35
CA LEU A 587 3.02 -3.68 17.03
C LEU A 587 2.06 -2.62 16.49
N VAL A 588 1.92 -2.51 15.16
CA VAL A 588 0.91 -1.64 14.52
C VAL A 588 -0.48 -1.98 15.03
N HIS A 589 -0.87 -3.26 14.99
CA HIS A 589 -2.20 -3.69 15.43
C HIS A 589 -2.45 -3.31 16.90
N ARG A 590 -1.50 -3.56 17.80
CA ARG A 590 -1.64 -3.21 19.22
C ARG A 590 -1.77 -1.70 19.43
N LEU A 591 -0.94 -0.90 18.76
CA LEU A 591 -0.98 0.55 18.82
C LEU A 591 -2.35 1.09 18.37
N VAL A 592 -2.82 0.65 17.20
CA VAL A 592 -4.06 1.12 16.57
C VAL A 592 -5.28 0.62 17.33
N SER A 593 -5.31 -0.64 17.76
CA SER A 593 -6.41 -1.20 18.55
C SER A 593 -6.54 -0.50 19.89
N PHE A 594 -5.43 -0.20 20.58
CA PHE A 594 -5.48 0.56 21.82
C PHE A 594 -5.95 2.00 21.59
N PHE A 595 -5.46 2.66 20.53
CA PHE A 595 -5.92 4.00 20.17
C PHE A 595 -7.43 4.05 19.89
N LYS A 596 -7.97 3.10 19.10
CA LYS A 596 -9.41 2.97 18.84
C LYS A 596 -10.22 2.68 20.10
N LEU A 597 -9.64 1.97 21.07
CA LEU A 597 -10.26 1.68 22.36
C LEU A 597 -10.47 2.97 23.18
N ILE A 598 -9.44 3.83 23.26
CA ILE A 598 -9.49 5.10 24.00
C ILE A 598 -10.10 6.26 23.20
N ARG A 599 -10.30 6.10 21.88
CA ARG A 599 -10.91 7.11 21.00
C ARG A 599 -11.80 6.45 19.95
N PRO A 600 -13.08 6.19 20.27
CA PRO A 600 -14.02 5.59 19.33
C PRO A 600 -14.51 6.58 18.26
N GLU A 601 -14.95 6.05 17.11
CA GLU A 601 -15.28 6.79 15.86
C GLU A 601 -16.27 7.96 15.98
N ASN A 602 -17.06 8.03 17.07
CA ASN A 602 -18.05 9.09 17.30
C ASN A 602 -17.55 10.25 18.18
N CYS A 603 -16.28 10.27 18.58
CA CYS A 603 -15.68 11.30 19.43
C CYS A 603 -14.92 12.32 18.58
N ALA A 604 -15.53 13.46 18.29
CA ALA A 604 -14.93 14.49 17.44
C ALA A 604 -13.68 15.14 18.07
N GLU A 605 -13.59 15.26 19.40
CA GLU A 605 -12.59 16.14 20.03
C GLU A 605 -11.87 15.57 21.28
N THR A 606 -12.36 14.51 21.93
CA THR A 606 -11.79 14.02 23.20
C THR A 606 -11.56 12.51 23.26
N PHE A 607 -10.54 12.09 24.02
CA PHE A 607 -10.33 10.71 24.44
C PHE A 607 -11.39 10.30 25.46
N ASN A 608 -11.77 9.03 25.45
CA ASN A 608 -12.70 8.41 26.39
C ASN A 608 -12.00 7.24 27.09
N PHE A 609 -11.28 7.57 28.16
CA PHE A 609 -10.52 6.60 28.94
C PHE A 609 -11.45 5.67 29.76
N ASP A 610 -12.58 6.16 30.27
CA ASP A 610 -13.52 5.36 31.07
C ASP A 610 -14.09 4.15 30.32
N ARG A 611 -14.37 4.30 29.02
CA ARG A 611 -14.87 3.20 28.19
C ARG A 611 -13.84 2.09 28.00
N ALA A 612 -12.55 2.40 28.13
CA ALA A 612 -11.45 1.49 27.87
C ALA A 612 -11.08 0.61 29.08
N ILE A 613 -11.66 0.90 30.25
CA ILE A 613 -11.42 0.13 31.48
C ILE A 613 -12.23 -1.17 31.42
N ILE A 614 -11.52 -2.30 31.33
CA ILE A 614 -12.10 -3.65 31.39
C ILE A 614 -11.85 -4.17 32.81
N ASP A 615 -12.89 -4.66 33.48
CA ASP A 615 -12.85 -5.26 34.83
C ASP A 615 -12.39 -4.33 35.98
N ASP A 616 -12.49 -3.00 35.82
CA ASP A 616 -12.05 -1.99 36.80
C ASP A 616 -10.54 -2.05 37.20
N ASP A 617 -9.68 -2.73 36.42
CA ASP A 617 -8.22 -2.79 36.66
C ASP A 617 -7.51 -1.52 36.17
N ILE A 618 -7.65 -0.44 36.94
CA ILE A 618 -7.07 0.88 36.68
C ILE A 618 -5.53 0.81 36.55
N PRO A 619 -4.76 0.16 37.44
CA PRO A 619 -3.30 0.14 37.34
C PRO A 619 -2.80 -0.46 36.03
N LYS A 620 -3.42 -1.55 35.56
CA LYS A 620 -3.07 -2.17 34.28
C LYS A 620 -3.39 -1.25 33.11
N PHE A 621 -4.54 -0.59 33.13
CA PHE A 621 -4.92 0.37 32.09
C PHE A 621 -3.97 1.57 32.00
N LEU A 622 -3.55 2.12 33.15
CA LEU A 622 -2.58 3.20 33.23
C LEU A 622 -1.23 2.79 32.61
N GLU A 623 -0.75 1.59 32.89
CA GLU A 623 0.50 1.08 32.31
C GLU A 623 0.37 0.89 30.78
N GLU A 624 -0.79 0.48 30.27
CA GLU A 624 -1.03 0.44 28.82
C GLU A 624 -1.09 1.84 28.20
N CYS A 625 -1.67 2.83 28.87
CA CYS A 625 -1.60 4.24 28.45
C CYS A 625 -0.16 4.76 28.39
N PHE A 626 0.66 4.41 29.38
CA PHE A 626 2.07 4.77 29.40
C PHE A 626 2.84 4.09 28.27
N LYS A 627 2.66 2.79 28.04
CA LYS A 627 3.28 2.09 26.90
C LYS A 627 2.87 2.70 25.56
N PHE A 628 1.58 3.01 25.41
CA PHE A 628 1.04 3.64 24.21
C PHE A 628 1.71 4.99 23.96
N TYR A 629 1.67 5.90 24.94
CA TYR A 629 2.24 7.23 24.80
C TYR A 629 3.77 7.19 24.65
N LYS A 630 4.45 6.28 25.37
CA LYS A 630 5.89 6.02 25.21
C LYS A 630 6.25 5.64 23.77
N THR A 631 5.44 4.78 23.16
CA THR A 631 5.61 4.38 21.76
C THR A 631 5.42 5.56 20.81
N VAL A 632 4.43 6.42 21.07
CA VAL A 632 4.18 7.64 20.29
C VAL A 632 5.36 8.62 20.35
N ILE A 633 5.96 8.83 21.52
CA ILE A 633 7.09 9.76 21.67
C ILE A 633 8.42 9.19 21.16
N ASP A 634 8.65 7.88 21.31
CA ASP A 634 9.93 7.26 20.95
C ASP A 634 10.04 6.96 19.46
N GLN A 635 8.91 6.76 18.78
CA GLN A 635 8.89 6.32 17.39
C GLN A 635 8.09 7.31 16.51
N PRO A 636 8.77 8.14 15.70
CA PRO A 636 8.11 9.11 14.82
C PRO A 636 7.10 8.50 13.84
N SER A 637 7.26 7.22 13.48
CA SER A 637 6.35 6.47 12.62
C SER A 637 5.02 6.11 13.29
N ALA A 638 4.93 6.06 14.63
CA ALA A 638 3.70 5.74 15.35
C ALA A 638 2.53 6.67 14.98
N ILE A 639 2.78 7.99 14.97
CA ILE A 639 1.79 8.99 14.55
C ILE A 639 1.41 8.79 13.08
N SER A 640 2.39 8.40 12.24
CA SER A 640 2.14 8.18 10.81
C SER A 640 1.22 6.98 10.58
N VAL A 641 1.44 5.89 11.32
CA VAL A 641 0.57 4.70 11.33
C VAL A 641 -0.84 5.05 11.79
N ILE A 642 -0.98 5.74 12.93
CA ILE A 642 -2.29 6.13 13.45
C ILE A 642 -3.04 7.02 12.44
N SER A 643 -2.35 7.99 11.82
CA SER A 643 -2.95 8.91 10.85
C SER A 643 -3.43 8.25 9.55
N GLN A 644 -2.93 7.06 9.21
CA GLN A 644 -3.36 6.31 8.02
C GLN A 644 -4.58 5.44 8.27
N GLU A 645 -4.76 4.97 9.51
CA GLU A 645 -5.84 4.08 9.92
C GLU A 645 -7.16 4.81 10.20
N GLU A 646 -7.08 6.11 10.53
CA GLU A 646 -8.28 6.92 10.75
C GLU A 646 -8.62 7.78 9.54
N ASN A 647 -9.91 7.75 9.14
CA ASN A 647 -10.54 8.84 8.40
C ASN A 647 -10.74 10.05 9.32
N LEU A 648 -9.69 10.53 9.98
CA LEU A 648 -9.76 11.84 10.62
C LEU A 648 -10.12 12.82 9.52
N SER A 649 -11.24 13.52 9.72
CA SER A 649 -11.84 14.43 8.74
C SER A 649 -10.89 15.54 8.29
N HIS A 650 -9.78 15.69 8.99
CA HIS A 650 -8.76 16.70 8.79
C HIS A 650 -7.37 16.06 9.09
N GLY A 651 -6.35 16.42 8.29
CA GLY A 651 -5.14 15.60 8.09
C GLY A 651 -4.14 15.47 9.25
N LYS A 652 -3.03 14.75 8.98
CA LYS A 652 -1.93 14.35 9.89
C LYS A 652 -1.46 15.37 10.95
N ASN A 653 -1.54 16.67 10.68
CA ASN A 653 -1.14 17.70 11.66
C ASN A 653 -2.06 17.70 12.89
N GLU A 654 -3.34 17.37 12.71
CA GLU A 654 -4.28 17.24 13.81
C GLU A 654 -4.00 16.00 14.65
N CYS A 655 -3.58 14.88 14.03
CA CYS A 655 -3.11 13.71 14.79
C CYS A 655 -1.93 14.07 15.70
N VAL A 656 -1.01 14.91 15.22
CA VAL A 656 0.14 15.33 16.02
C VAL A 656 -0.33 16.16 17.22
N ALA A 657 -1.17 17.17 17.01
CA ALA A 657 -1.71 17.97 18.12
C ALA A 657 -2.50 17.11 19.12
N LEU A 658 -3.36 16.23 18.59
CA LEU A 658 -4.17 15.31 19.37
C LEU A 658 -3.32 14.40 20.27
N LEU A 659 -2.28 13.78 19.72
CA LEU A 659 -1.46 12.82 20.46
C LEU A 659 -0.40 13.51 21.33
N MET A 660 0.16 14.63 20.89
CA MET A 660 1.28 15.26 21.61
C MET A 660 0.83 16.29 22.65
N GLU A 661 -0.33 16.93 22.48
CA GLU A 661 -0.84 17.96 23.40
C GLU A 661 -2.13 17.52 24.11
N ASP A 662 -3.14 17.03 23.38
CA ASP A 662 -4.43 16.69 24.01
C ASP A 662 -4.39 15.40 24.82
N PHE A 663 -3.69 14.37 24.35
CA PHE A 663 -3.60 13.10 25.09
C PHE A 663 -3.01 13.28 26.49
N PRO A 664 -1.82 13.91 26.69
CA PRO A 664 -1.27 14.10 28.03
C PRO A 664 -2.17 14.92 28.95
N ARG A 665 -2.81 15.97 28.42
CA ARG A 665 -3.72 16.82 29.17
C ARG A 665 -4.96 16.05 29.63
N GLN A 666 -5.65 15.39 28.71
CA GLN A 666 -6.88 14.65 29.02
C GLN A 666 -6.59 13.41 29.86
N PHE A 667 -5.42 12.78 29.69
CA PHE A 667 -4.98 11.69 30.56
C PHE A 667 -4.80 12.17 32.01
N ALA A 668 -4.18 13.33 32.22
CA ALA A 668 -4.04 13.89 33.57
C ALA A 668 -5.40 14.25 34.19
N GLU A 669 -6.31 14.87 33.42
CA GLU A 669 -7.69 15.15 33.84
C GLU A 669 -8.42 13.85 34.26
N PHE A 670 -8.26 12.78 33.49
CA PHE A 670 -8.81 11.46 33.80
C PHE A 670 -8.26 10.90 35.12
N VAL A 671 -6.93 10.88 35.29
CA VAL A 671 -6.27 10.39 36.51
C VAL A 671 -6.79 11.14 37.75
N SER A 672 -6.86 12.48 37.69
CA SER A 672 -7.36 13.30 38.80
C SER A 672 -8.83 13.04 39.14
N SER A 673 -9.67 12.70 38.17
CA SER A 673 -11.09 12.42 38.39
C SER A 673 -11.37 11.04 39.01
N ARG A 674 -10.45 10.08 38.89
CA ARG A 674 -10.71 8.68 39.24
C ARG A 674 -10.01 8.23 40.53
N ILE A 675 -8.89 8.85 40.89
CA ILE A 675 -8.06 8.48 42.04
C ILE A 675 -8.35 9.40 43.24
N GLU A 676 -9.61 9.81 43.43
CA GLU A 676 -10.01 10.78 44.47
C GLU A 676 -9.41 10.42 45.85
N ALA A 677 -8.59 11.34 46.39
CA ALA A 677 -7.95 11.35 47.72
C ALA A 677 -6.79 10.37 48.02
N ASP A 678 -6.35 9.49 47.11
CA ASP A 678 -5.13 8.68 47.35
C ASP A 678 -3.87 9.40 46.84
N VAL A 679 -3.20 10.10 47.74
CA VAL A 679 -1.95 10.83 47.48
C VAL A 679 -0.80 9.86 47.13
N ALA A 680 -0.76 8.67 47.73
CA ALA A 680 0.32 7.71 47.50
C ALA A 680 0.24 7.13 46.08
N GLU A 681 -0.96 6.82 45.61
CA GLU A 681 -1.19 6.33 44.24
C GLU A 681 -0.85 7.40 43.19
N HIS A 682 -1.26 8.66 43.41
CA HIS A 682 -0.86 9.79 42.55
C HIS A 682 0.66 9.95 42.46
N VAL A 683 1.36 9.87 43.60
CA VAL A 683 2.83 9.96 43.64
C VAL A 683 3.46 8.79 42.90
N ALA A 684 2.92 7.58 43.01
CA ALA A 684 3.40 6.41 42.30
C ALA A 684 3.25 6.56 40.77
N ILE A 685 2.08 7.04 40.30
CA ILE A 685 1.81 7.32 38.88
C ILE A 685 2.76 8.40 38.34
N LEU A 686 2.94 9.48 39.11
CA LEU A 686 3.83 10.57 38.74
C LEU A 686 5.29 10.11 38.66
N ALA A 687 5.75 9.35 39.65
CA ALA A 687 7.09 8.78 39.68
C ALA A 687 7.31 7.80 38.51
N ARG A 688 6.31 6.95 38.21
CA ARG A 688 6.35 6.02 37.08
C ARG A 688 6.40 6.75 35.73
N ALA A 689 5.60 7.80 35.56
CA ALA A 689 5.64 8.63 34.35
C ALA A 689 7.01 9.31 34.17
N ASP A 690 7.63 9.78 35.26
CA ASP A 690 8.98 10.35 35.24
C ASP A 690 10.05 9.31 34.90
N GLU A 691 9.96 8.10 35.47
CA GLU A 691 10.85 6.97 35.18
C GLU A 691 10.83 6.60 33.70
N LEU A 692 9.64 6.63 33.09
CA LEU A 692 9.43 6.36 31.66
C LEU A 692 9.75 7.57 30.75
N ALA A 693 10.18 8.70 31.34
CA ALA A 693 10.48 9.97 30.66
C ALA A 693 9.29 10.55 29.88
N LEU A 694 8.06 10.42 30.41
CA LEU A 694 6.82 10.93 29.81
C LEU A 694 6.60 12.40 30.19
N ASN A 695 7.53 13.27 29.81
CA ASN A 695 7.63 14.66 30.29
C ASN A 695 6.32 15.45 30.24
N LYS A 696 5.57 15.39 29.13
CA LYS A 696 4.29 16.10 28.99
C LYS A 696 3.22 15.59 29.95
N ILE A 697 3.15 14.27 30.17
CA ILE A 697 2.23 13.69 31.16
C ILE A 697 2.62 14.18 32.56
N VAL A 698 3.91 14.15 32.90
CA VAL A 698 4.41 14.64 34.20
C VAL A 698 4.04 16.11 34.40
N GLU A 699 4.28 16.97 33.41
CA GLU A 699 3.89 18.38 33.44
C GLU A 699 2.39 18.57 33.68
N HIS A 700 1.54 17.85 32.94
CA HIS A 700 0.08 17.95 33.09
C HIS A 700 -0.43 17.40 34.43
N LEU A 701 0.11 16.27 34.91
CA LEU A 701 -0.21 15.74 36.24
C LEU A 701 0.16 16.74 37.35
N LEU A 702 1.30 17.43 37.23
CA LEU A 702 1.71 18.50 38.15
C LEU A 702 0.86 19.77 38.03
N LEU A 703 0.19 20.00 36.89
CA LEU A 703 -0.71 21.14 36.63
C LEU A 703 -2.13 20.91 37.12
N CYS A 704 -2.62 19.67 37.16
CA CYS A 704 -3.91 19.28 37.73
C CYS A 704 -3.89 19.39 39.28
N ARG A 705 -3.49 20.58 39.75
CA ARG A 705 -3.38 21.06 41.13
C ARG A 705 -4.68 21.23 41.93
N PRO A 706 -5.93 21.01 41.46
CA PRO A 706 -7.10 21.25 42.32
C PRO A 706 -7.14 20.46 43.64
N ILE A 707 -6.19 19.54 43.89
CA ILE A 707 -6.03 18.78 45.14
C ILE A 707 -4.78 19.25 45.95
N TYR A 708 -3.98 20.20 45.47
CA TYR A 708 -2.62 20.46 45.99
C TYR A 708 -2.30 21.94 46.25
N ILE A 709 -3.12 22.61 47.07
CA ILE A 709 -2.76 23.84 47.77
C ILE A 709 -3.10 23.63 49.25
N ILE A 710 -2.16 24.01 50.12
CA ILE A 710 -2.26 23.91 51.57
C ILE A 710 -3.45 24.76 51.99
N ASP A 711 -4.56 24.12 52.37
CA ASP A 711 -5.62 24.83 53.07
C ASP A 711 -5.35 24.83 54.58
N GLU A 712 -6.31 25.32 55.35
CA GLU A 712 -6.19 25.50 56.80
C GLU A 712 -6.08 24.16 57.58
N GLU A 713 -6.14 22.98 56.91
CA GLU A 713 -6.19 21.63 57.51
C GLU A 713 -4.95 20.71 57.30
N ASN A 714 -3.83 21.18 56.70
CA ASN A 714 -2.51 20.47 56.66
C ASN A 714 -2.45 19.09 55.93
N GLU A 715 -2.83 18.99 54.66
CA GLU A 715 -2.33 17.89 53.81
C GLU A 715 -1.06 18.30 53.06
N ILE A 716 0.03 17.59 53.30
CA ILE A 716 1.38 17.97 52.88
C ILE A 716 1.88 17.04 51.77
N LEU A 717 2.41 17.65 50.71
CA LEU A 717 2.92 16.97 49.51
C LEU A 717 4.13 16.07 49.79
N HIS A 718 4.28 15.02 48.99
CA HIS A 718 5.39 14.07 49.06
C HIS A 718 6.71 14.67 48.54
N PRO A 719 7.89 14.38 49.12
CA PRO A 719 9.21 14.85 48.66
C PRO A 719 9.46 14.70 47.15
N VAL A 720 8.98 13.60 46.56
CA VAL A 720 9.05 13.35 45.11
C VAL A 720 8.39 14.47 44.29
N VAL A 721 7.22 14.97 44.70
CA VAL A 721 6.50 16.00 43.95
C VAL A 721 7.29 17.30 43.90
N TYR A 722 7.88 17.75 45.01
CA TYR A 722 8.71 18.95 45.05
C TYR A 722 9.98 18.82 44.21
N ARG A 723 10.64 17.66 44.23
CA ARG A 723 11.79 17.39 43.36
C ARG A 723 11.40 17.49 41.89
N LEU A 724 10.23 16.98 41.51
CA LEU A 724 9.73 17.05 40.13
C LEU A 724 9.30 18.47 39.74
N LEU A 725 8.61 19.21 40.60
CA LEU A 725 8.30 20.63 40.37
C LEU A 725 9.58 21.44 40.06
N LEU A 726 10.67 21.17 40.78
CA LEU A 726 11.98 21.77 40.47
C LEU A 726 12.56 21.30 39.14
N LYS A 727 12.58 19.98 38.91
CA LYS A 727 13.09 19.37 37.67
C LYS A 727 12.41 19.95 36.43
N TYR A 728 11.10 20.14 36.48
CA TYR A 728 10.26 20.68 35.41
C TYR A 728 10.08 22.20 35.48
N LYS A 729 10.79 22.91 36.37
CA LYS A 729 10.77 24.37 36.52
C LYS A 729 9.36 24.95 36.74
N MET A 730 8.53 24.24 37.48
CA MET A 730 7.17 24.64 37.83
C MET A 730 7.16 25.40 39.17
N PRO A 731 6.20 26.33 39.38
CA PRO A 731 6.10 27.06 40.65
C PRO A 731 5.87 26.12 41.84
N LEU A 732 6.69 26.23 42.89
CA LEU A 732 6.61 25.37 44.09
C LEU A 732 5.38 25.65 44.97
N CYS A 733 4.97 26.91 45.01
CA CYS A 733 3.78 27.41 45.70
C CYS A 733 3.27 28.62 44.93
N ASN A 734 2.00 28.99 45.16
CA ASN A 734 1.47 30.24 44.63
C ASN A 734 1.83 31.36 45.60
N LEU A 735 2.94 32.06 45.37
CA LEU A 735 3.44 33.11 46.27
C LEU A 735 2.49 34.31 46.39
N ASP A 736 1.60 34.52 45.43
CA ASP A 736 0.58 35.58 45.47
C ASP A 736 -0.55 35.23 46.46
N VAL A 737 -0.77 33.93 46.71
CA VAL A 737 -1.76 33.41 47.66
C VAL A 737 -1.10 33.01 49.00
N GLU A 738 0.16 32.56 48.95
CA GLU A 738 0.92 32.03 50.09
C GLU A 738 2.33 32.65 50.16
N PRO A 739 2.48 33.89 50.64
CA PRO A 739 3.77 34.58 50.65
C PRO A 739 4.88 33.88 51.46
N ASP A 740 4.49 33.06 52.46
CA ASP A 740 5.41 32.27 53.29
C ASP A 740 5.44 30.77 52.91
N GLY A 741 4.81 30.37 51.80
CA GLY A 741 4.65 28.96 51.39
C GLY A 741 5.96 28.19 51.39
N LEU A 742 7.02 28.75 50.79
CA LEU A 742 8.35 28.12 50.75
C LEU A 742 8.94 27.86 52.15
N LYS A 743 8.74 28.78 53.10
CA LYS A 743 9.23 28.61 54.48
C LYS A 743 8.44 27.54 55.23
N LYS A 744 7.12 27.46 55.02
CA LYS A 744 6.26 26.42 55.61
C LYS A 744 6.68 25.03 55.13
N ILE A 745 6.92 24.88 53.83
CA ILE A 745 7.36 23.63 53.20
C ILE A 745 8.73 23.20 53.76
N LEU A 746 9.71 24.11 53.79
CA LEU A 746 11.04 23.84 54.35
C LEU A 746 10.98 23.40 55.80
N LYS A 747 10.17 24.10 56.62
CA LYS A 747 9.99 23.76 58.04
C LYS A 747 9.41 22.35 58.20
N PHE A 748 8.36 22.01 57.45
CA PHE A 748 7.73 20.69 57.57
C PHE A 748 8.71 19.53 57.33
N PHE A 749 9.46 19.54 56.23
CA PHE A 749 10.41 18.45 55.95
C PHE A 749 11.63 18.46 56.87
N THR A 750 11.97 19.61 57.45
CA THR A 750 12.99 19.70 58.50
C THR A 750 12.51 19.03 59.79
N ASP A 751 11.22 19.20 60.12
CA ASP A 751 10.59 18.65 61.32
C ASP A 751 10.24 17.15 61.17
N ASN A 752 10.20 16.60 59.95
CA ASN A 752 9.87 15.20 59.64
C ASN A 752 10.97 14.49 58.80
N PRO A 753 12.19 14.33 59.33
CA PRO A 753 13.33 13.75 58.59
C PRO A 753 13.18 12.26 58.26
N GLU A 754 12.25 11.57 58.92
CA GLU A 754 11.92 10.15 58.69
C GLU A 754 11.20 9.90 57.35
N LEU A 755 10.63 10.94 56.74
CA LEU A 755 10.00 10.84 55.42
C LEU A 755 11.06 10.58 54.34
N GLU A 756 10.79 9.62 53.46
CA GLU A 756 11.72 9.24 52.39
C GLU A 756 12.01 10.42 51.45
N GLY A 757 13.28 10.84 51.37
CA GLY A 757 13.71 11.97 50.55
C GLY A 757 13.48 13.35 51.16
N ALA A 758 13.06 13.46 52.42
CA ALA A 758 12.85 14.75 53.10
C ALA A 758 14.13 15.57 53.21
N LEU A 759 15.24 14.97 53.66
CA LEU A 759 16.53 15.66 53.81
C LEU A 759 17.06 16.18 52.47
N GLU A 760 16.92 15.39 51.42
CA GLU A 760 17.29 15.77 50.05
C GLU A 760 16.43 16.93 49.54
N THR A 761 15.13 16.91 49.84
CA THR A 761 14.20 17.97 49.45
C THR A 761 14.49 19.27 50.21
N VAL A 762 14.80 19.21 51.52
CA VAL A 762 15.25 20.37 52.30
C VAL A 762 16.53 20.96 51.70
N ASN A 763 17.52 20.12 51.39
CA ASN A 763 18.76 20.56 50.76
C ASN A 763 18.49 21.23 49.40
N LEU A 764 17.66 20.61 48.54
CA LEU A 764 17.28 21.17 47.24
C LEU A 764 16.56 22.51 47.35
N LEU A 765 15.58 22.62 48.25
CA LEU A 765 14.77 23.84 48.43
C LEU A 765 15.55 24.96 49.12
N SER A 766 16.50 24.63 50.00
CA SER A 766 17.31 25.62 50.73
C SER A 766 18.26 26.42 49.83
N ILE A 767 18.58 25.91 48.63
CA ILE A 767 19.42 26.55 47.62
C ILE A 767 18.66 27.65 46.84
N ILE A 768 17.32 27.65 46.89
CA ILE A 768 16.44 28.52 46.08
C ILE A 768 16.21 29.89 46.74
N LYS A 769 16.96 30.21 47.79
CA LYS A 769 16.85 31.47 48.56
C LYS A 769 17.17 32.73 47.76
#